data_AF-A0A915M9Q7-F1
#
_entry.id   AF-A0A915M9Q7-F1
#
_cell.length_a   1.000
_cell.length_b   1.000
_cell.length_c   1.000
_cell.angle_alpha   90.00
_cell.angle_beta   90.00
_cell.angle_gamma   90.00
#
_symmetry.space_group_name_H-M   'P 1'
#
loop_
_entity.id
_entity.type
_entity.pdbx_description
1 polymer ?
#
loop_
_entity_poly.entity_id
_entity_poly.type
_entity_poly.pdbx_seq_one_letter_code
_entity_poly.pdbx_strand_id
1 'polypeptide(L)'
;MVSDSGNLPWVEKYRPSSLSDLVSQEEIVNSISKMISEDRLPHLLFYGPPGTGKTTTILAAARKMFPLKGMKSRLLELNASDERGIDVVRNKIVSFASSQGLQDVFSSTNTSSAKRPIKLVILDEADAMTKDAQNALRRIIEKYTDSTRFCIICNYLSKIIPALQSRCTRFRFAPLKQEQVMPRIDYIIQKEELNVTDDGKDALFKLSKGDMRRIINVLQSTALATDVINEKGVYSCVGYPRPNVVEKILRILLDSTIEVANQKLSEMRLRHSVALMDILDELTDKISKMDGTPKLLQILYDGLSAIEQRLSAGCSERIQIKQWKSLNDDGYKLFKLLINIRLQMKKLKEMENEISENENNKEKQINTLNLLLSNEPINGPNSAFFEEVRLVANQQLQHALADVSKNNTEGWELFVEDGNLKMYKLENEIDGIVIDPLKALHCIEGVTAREFIDIFFDPFIKKEWDDTIQSCVIIEQLSPDSVFLHQVHRRIWPTATRESLFWSQRLNVSSKKSSDAFDAWMVCNKSTNREDVELSSSSAVRVKFTIAMLCQTILKTNKPIEQLTRDDIQCKIVYVAEVHPGGWVPKIGVRQVYKKEYPKFLRTFSKYVYDKVKNKENLMFISSKLFQVTNQFSSNIGNSSDRNRLEGMERIIARKGVDKIEKFIPKNYPKVKFRNEMNRKRILITGGAGFVGSHLVDRLMLDGHEVIALDNFFTGRRRNIERWIGHPNFELVHHDVVNAFYSEVDQIYHLASPASPPHYMYNPVKTLKTNILGTLNMLGMARRVKARILFASSSEIYGDPKVSPQSELYFGYVNTIGPRSCYDEGKRVGESLLMAFYKHENVDIRIARIFNTFGPRMHINDGRVVSNFITQSLQGMPITVYGNGNQTRSFQYISDLITGLISLMESNTTLPVNIGNPEEYSILEFAKIVKNLIGGSSKIIHTEKMTDDPQKRRPDITRAKEFLGWEPKVQMIEGLHKTIEYFKGELEQEKLLNN
;
A
#
# COMPACT_ATOMS: atom_id res chain seq x y z
N MET A 1 -58.23 -3.82 -26.99
CA MET A 1 -57.49 -4.56 -28.01
C MET A 1 -56.72 -5.64 -27.26
N VAL A 2 -57.23 -6.87 -27.34
CA VAL A 2 -56.58 -8.07 -26.83
C VAL A 2 -55.63 -8.51 -27.93
N SER A 3 -54.34 -8.30 -27.75
CA SER A 3 -53.29 -8.68 -28.70
C SER A 3 -52.42 -9.74 -28.05
N ASP A 4 -52.31 -10.91 -28.69
CA ASP A 4 -51.36 -12.01 -28.48
C ASP A 4 -50.56 -11.98 -27.17
N SER A 5 -51.13 -12.51 -26.10
CA SER A 5 -50.45 -12.72 -24.82
C SER A 5 -49.44 -13.88 -24.83
N GLY A 6 -49.30 -14.59 -25.96
CA GLY A 6 -48.40 -15.75 -26.09
C GLY A 6 -46.91 -15.40 -26.20
N ASN A 7 -46.56 -14.18 -26.63
CA ASN A 7 -45.17 -13.81 -26.98
C ASN A 7 -44.59 -12.65 -26.14
N LEU A 8 -45.28 -12.20 -25.09
CA LEU A 8 -44.78 -11.14 -24.21
C LEU A 8 -43.72 -11.70 -23.24
N PRO A 9 -42.59 -10.98 -23.04
CA PRO A 9 -41.65 -11.29 -21.97
C PRO A 9 -42.36 -11.40 -20.61
N TRP A 10 -41.95 -12.35 -19.77
CA TRP A 10 -42.64 -12.63 -18.51
C TRP A 10 -42.67 -11.44 -17.56
N VAL A 11 -41.67 -10.54 -17.63
CA VAL A 11 -41.63 -9.28 -16.89
C VAL A 11 -42.84 -8.39 -17.18
N GLU A 12 -43.34 -8.38 -18.42
CA GLU A 12 -44.53 -7.62 -18.81
C GLU A 12 -45.81 -8.44 -18.60
N LYS A 13 -45.79 -9.72 -19.00
CA LYS A 13 -46.93 -10.65 -18.83
C LYS A 13 -47.39 -10.72 -17.37
N TYR A 14 -46.44 -10.73 -16.43
CA TYR A 14 -46.68 -10.81 -15.00
C TYR A 14 -46.45 -9.47 -14.27
N ARG A 15 -46.51 -8.34 -14.97
CA ARG A 15 -46.43 -7.02 -14.32
C ARG A 15 -47.68 -6.81 -13.43
N PRO A 16 -47.54 -6.50 -12.12
CA PRO A 16 -48.68 -6.25 -11.23
C PRO A 16 -49.64 -5.19 -11.78
N SER A 17 -50.94 -5.47 -11.68
CA SER A 17 -51.97 -4.65 -12.33
C SER A 17 -52.63 -3.66 -11.37
N SER A 18 -52.72 -4.05 -10.09
CA SER A 18 -53.32 -3.31 -8.99
C SER A 18 -52.33 -3.15 -7.82
N LEU A 19 -52.65 -2.25 -6.88
CA LEU A 19 -51.80 -2.03 -5.69
C LEU A 19 -51.78 -3.26 -4.75
N SER A 20 -52.82 -4.09 -4.76
CA SER A 20 -52.89 -5.34 -4.00
C SER A 20 -52.03 -6.46 -4.60
N ASP A 21 -51.68 -6.37 -5.89
CA ASP A 21 -50.81 -7.34 -6.57
C ASP A 21 -49.32 -7.08 -6.31
N LEU A 22 -48.98 -5.99 -5.59
CA LEU A 22 -47.61 -5.64 -5.26
C LEU A 22 -47.13 -6.47 -4.07
N VAL A 23 -46.07 -7.21 -4.33
CA VAL A 23 -45.51 -8.27 -3.49
C VAL A 23 -44.72 -7.72 -2.29
N SER A 24 -44.52 -6.39 -2.21
CA SER A 24 -43.66 -5.75 -1.21
C SER A 24 -43.98 -4.26 -1.05
N GLN A 25 -43.34 -3.61 -0.07
CA GLN A 25 -43.48 -2.18 0.24
C GLN A 25 -44.85 -1.80 0.83
N GLU A 26 -45.40 -2.65 1.70
CA GLU A 26 -46.72 -2.44 2.33
C GLU A 26 -46.87 -1.05 2.96
N GLU A 27 -45.85 -0.56 3.68
CA GLU A 27 -45.87 0.78 4.27
C GLU A 27 -46.05 1.89 3.21
N ILE A 28 -45.35 1.77 2.08
CA ILE A 28 -45.41 2.73 0.97
C ILE A 28 -46.79 2.63 0.29
N VAL A 29 -47.24 1.41 0.00
CA VAL A 29 -48.54 1.15 -0.66
C VAL A 29 -49.70 1.63 0.21
N ASN A 30 -49.64 1.39 1.53
CA ASN A 30 -50.64 1.85 2.49
C ASN A 30 -50.63 3.37 2.61
N SER A 31 -49.45 3.99 2.68
CA SER A 31 -49.31 5.45 2.73
C SER A 31 -49.87 6.11 1.46
N ILE A 32 -49.51 5.62 0.28
CA ILE A 32 -50.03 6.13 -1.00
C ILE A 32 -51.54 5.88 -1.09
N SER A 33 -52.02 4.69 -0.73
CA SER A 33 -53.45 4.39 -0.75
C SER A 33 -54.25 5.31 0.16
N LYS A 34 -53.73 5.62 1.35
CA LYS A 34 -54.32 6.57 2.29
C LYS A 34 -54.34 8.01 1.73
N MET A 35 -53.22 8.45 1.15
CA MET A 35 -53.13 9.78 0.51
C MET A 35 -54.08 9.93 -0.67
N ILE A 36 -54.30 8.85 -1.44
CA ILE A 36 -55.28 8.81 -2.53
C ILE A 36 -56.70 8.87 -1.99
N SER A 37 -57.04 8.08 -0.96
CA SER A 37 -58.40 8.08 -0.38
C SER A 37 -58.76 9.40 0.30
N GLU A 38 -57.77 10.10 0.85
CA GLU A 38 -57.96 11.42 1.48
C GLU A 38 -57.90 12.58 0.46
N ASP A 39 -57.67 12.30 -0.82
CA ASP A 39 -57.48 13.29 -1.89
C ASP A 39 -56.44 14.37 -1.55
N ARG A 40 -55.30 13.91 -0.99
CA ARG A 40 -54.17 14.72 -0.50
C ARG A 40 -52.82 14.26 -1.06
N LEU A 41 -52.82 13.67 -2.26
CA LEU A 41 -51.58 13.18 -2.88
C LEU A 41 -50.61 14.36 -3.16
N PRO A 42 -49.41 14.38 -2.59
CA PRO A 42 -48.40 15.40 -2.89
C PRO A 42 -47.66 15.07 -4.21
N HIS A 43 -46.69 15.90 -4.59
CA HIS A 43 -45.68 15.46 -5.55
C HIS A 43 -44.85 14.34 -4.93
N LEU A 44 -44.56 13.29 -5.70
CA LEU A 44 -43.89 12.09 -5.24
C LEU A 44 -42.50 11.99 -5.86
N LEU A 45 -41.56 11.48 -5.08
CA LEU A 45 -40.23 11.11 -5.57
C LEU A 45 -39.93 9.68 -5.12
N PHE A 46 -39.98 8.74 -6.07
CA PHE A 46 -39.68 7.34 -5.84
C PHE A 46 -38.24 7.07 -6.22
N TYR A 47 -37.46 6.58 -5.26
CA TYR A 47 -36.05 6.28 -5.52
C TYR A 47 -35.63 4.95 -4.90
N GLY A 48 -34.67 4.28 -5.51
CA GLY A 48 -34.15 3.01 -5.04
C GLY A 48 -33.62 2.13 -6.16
N PRO A 49 -33.09 0.94 -5.85
CA PRO A 49 -32.52 0.02 -6.84
C PRO A 49 -33.50 -0.39 -7.94
N PRO A 50 -33.02 -0.85 -9.11
CA PRO A 50 -33.87 -1.35 -10.18
C PRO A 50 -34.71 -2.56 -9.74
N GLY A 51 -35.81 -2.81 -10.44
CA GLY A 51 -36.65 -4.00 -10.21
C GLY A 51 -37.44 -4.06 -8.90
N THR A 52 -37.43 -2.99 -8.11
CA THR A 52 -38.14 -2.89 -6.82
C THR A 52 -39.61 -2.46 -6.93
N GLY A 53 -40.11 -2.23 -8.15
CA GLY A 53 -41.53 -1.93 -8.40
C GLY A 53 -41.92 -0.45 -8.38
N LYS A 54 -40.96 0.49 -8.48
CA LYS A 54 -41.23 1.96 -8.51
C LYS A 54 -42.28 2.37 -9.56
N THR A 55 -42.00 2.08 -10.83
CA THR A 55 -42.88 2.40 -11.97
C THR A 55 -44.21 1.67 -11.87
N THR A 56 -44.17 0.37 -11.52
CA THR A 56 -45.37 -0.45 -11.32
C THR A 56 -46.28 0.14 -10.23
N THR A 57 -45.72 0.63 -9.13
CA THR A 57 -46.49 1.18 -8.01
C THR A 57 -47.24 2.44 -8.41
N ILE A 58 -46.59 3.40 -9.09
CA ILE A 58 -47.28 4.61 -9.52
C ILE A 58 -48.31 4.33 -10.63
N LEU A 59 -48.05 3.39 -11.53
CA LEU A 59 -49.02 3.01 -12.56
C LEU A 59 -50.25 2.33 -11.96
N ALA A 60 -50.07 1.47 -10.97
CA ALA A 60 -51.18 0.87 -10.21
C ALA A 60 -51.96 1.91 -9.40
N ALA A 61 -51.26 2.88 -8.79
CA ALA A 61 -51.88 4.01 -8.12
C ALA A 61 -52.69 4.89 -9.09
N ALA A 62 -52.15 5.18 -10.28
CA ALA A 62 -52.83 5.95 -11.31
C ALA A 62 -54.12 5.25 -11.81
N ARG A 63 -54.11 3.91 -11.93
CA ARG A 63 -55.30 3.10 -12.23
C ARG A 63 -56.35 3.13 -11.13
N LYS A 64 -55.93 3.29 -9.87
CA LYS A 64 -56.86 3.48 -8.74
C LYS A 64 -57.43 4.89 -8.69
N MET A 65 -56.66 5.90 -9.11
CA MET A 65 -57.08 7.32 -9.12
C MET A 65 -57.98 7.67 -10.31
N PHE A 66 -57.75 7.08 -11.48
CA PHE A 66 -58.43 7.47 -12.72
C PHE A 66 -59.19 6.30 -13.35
N PRO A 67 -60.43 6.53 -13.86
CA PRO A 67 -61.14 5.52 -14.63
C PRO A 67 -60.36 5.18 -15.92
N LEU A 68 -60.42 3.90 -16.32
CA LEU A 68 -59.72 3.40 -17.52
C LEU A 68 -60.15 4.14 -18.80
N LYS A 69 -61.43 4.54 -18.88
CA LYS A 69 -61.94 5.44 -19.93
C LYS A 69 -61.51 6.88 -19.61
N GLY A 70 -60.60 7.43 -20.40
CA GLY A 70 -60.14 8.82 -20.27
C GLY A 70 -58.76 9.01 -19.62
N MET A 71 -58.13 7.94 -19.12
CA MET A 71 -56.81 7.99 -18.45
C MET A 71 -55.73 8.71 -19.25
N LYS A 72 -55.65 8.53 -20.58
CA LYS A 72 -54.65 9.19 -21.45
C LYS A 72 -54.73 10.73 -21.44
N SER A 73 -55.87 11.29 -21.05
CA SER A 73 -56.06 12.75 -20.93
C SER A 73 -55.62 13.32 -19.58
N ARG A 74 -55.43 12.45 -18.58
CA ARG A 74 -55.13 12.79 -17.18
C ARG A 74 -53.78 12.25 -16.68
N LEU A 75 -53.19 11.31 -17.41
CA LEU A 75 -51.89 10.72 -17.13
C LEU A 75 -50.92 10.98 -18.30
N LEU A 76 -49.77 11.57 -17.99
CA LEU A 76 -48.65 11.70 -18.92
C LEU A 76 -47.47 10.89 -18.38
N GLU A 77 -47.04 9.86 -19.10
CA GLU A 77 -45.84 9.07 -18.80
C GLU A 77 -44.73 9.47 -19.77
N LEU A 78 -43.56 9.78 -19.23
CA LEU A 78 -42.36 10.15 -19.98
C LEU A 78 -41.16 9.40 -19.42
N ASN A 79 -40.30 8.89 -20.30
CA ASN A 79 -38.98 8.37 -19.93
C ASN A 79 -37.91 9.42 -20.24
N ALA A 80 -37.19 9.87 -19.21
CA ALA A 80 -36.18 10.90 -19.34
C ALA A 80 -34.88 10.42 -20.02
N SER A 81 -34.64 9.10 -20.13
CA SER A 81 -33.50 8.57 -20.90
C SER A 81 -33.61 8.86 -22.39
N ASP A 82 -34.83 8.82 -22.91
CA ASP A 82 -35.13 8.95 -24.34
C ASP A 82 -35.35 10.42 -24.70
N GLU A 83 -35.96 11.18 -23.79
CA GLU A 83 -36.37 12.57 -23.97
C GLU A 83 -35.54 13.55 -23.11
N ARG A 84 -34.20 13.49 -23.25
CA ARG A 84 -33.20 14.20 -22.41
C ARG A 84 -33.22 15.74 -22.50
N GLY A 85 -33.91 16.31 -23.48
CA GLY A 85 -33.84 17.73 -23.83
C GLY A 85 -34.65 18.63 -22.89
N ILE A 86 -34.13 19.82 -22.59
CA ILE A 86 -34.86 20.88 -21.89
C ILE A 86 -36.17 21.26 -22.60
N ASP A 87 -36.23 21.05 -23.91
CA ASP A 87 -37.39 21.35 -24.76
C ASP A 87 -38.57 20.41 -24.49
N VAL A 88 -38.33 19.16 -24.11
CA VAL A 88 -39.42 18.24 -23.71
C VAL A 88 -40.08 18.73 -22.43
N VAL A 89 -39.27 19.15 -21.46
CA VAL A 89 -39.76 19.74 -20.21
C VAL A 89 -40.51 21.04 -20.47
N ARG A 90 -39.98 21.91 -21.35
CA ARG A 90 -40.58 23.22 -21.64
C ARG A 90 -41.83 23.17 -22.52
N ASN A 91 -41.95 22.19 -23.40
CA ASN A 91 -43.05 22.14 -24.38
C ASN A 91 -44.08 21.08 -24.00
N LYS A 92 -43.67 19.81 -23.83
CA LYS A 92 -44.59 18.67 -23.64
C LYS A 92 -45.20 18.66 -22.24
N ILE A 93 -44.37 18.81 -21.21
CA ILE A 93 -44.82 18.83 -19.81
C ILE A 93 -45.63 20.11 -19.52
N VAL A 94 -45.15 21.26 -19.97
CA VAL A 94 -45.88 22.53 -19.78
C VAL A 94 -47.23 22.49 -20.48
N SER A 95 -47.30 22.06 -21.75
CA SER A 95 -48.55 21.96 -22.50
C SER A 95 -49.55 21.01 -21.81
N PHE A 96 -49.08 19.87 -21.30
CA PHE A 96 -49.95 18.95 -20.57
C PHE A 96 -50.44 19.53 -19.23
N ALA A 97 -49.55 20.16 -18.46
CA ALA A 97 -49.88 20.76 -17.16
C ALA A 97 -50.78 22.01 -17.29
N SER A 98 -50.67 22.74 -18.41
CA SER A 98 -51.48 23.93 -18.68
C SER A 98 -52.79 23.64 -19.41
N SER A 99 -52.88 22.54 -20.17
CA SER A 99 -54.11 22.17 -20.89
C SER A 99 -55.28 21.93 -19.94
N GLN A 100 -56.50 22.22 -20.40
CA GLN A 100 -57.73 21.83 -19.70
C GLN A 100 -58.29 20.56 -20.36
N GLY A 101 -58.78 19.61 -19.56
CA GLY A 101 -59.41 18.40 -20.10
C GLY A 101 -60.73 18.73 -20.78
N LEU A 102 -60.94 18.23 -22.00
CA LEU A 102 -62.20 18.42 -22.74
C LEU A 102 -63.44 17.98 -21.94
N GLN A 103 -63.32 17.00 -21.05
CA GLN A 103 -64.41 16.55 -20.16
C GLN A 103 -64.69 17.50 -18.98
N ASP A 104 -63.69 18.26 -18.54
CA ASP A 104 -63.83 19.17 -17.38
C ASP A 104 -64.65 20.41 -17.73
N VAL A 105 -64.71 20.76 -19.02
CA VAL A 105 -65.58 21.81 -19.58
C VAL A 105 -67.05 21.37 -19.55
N PHE A 106 -67.34 20.11 -19.87
CA PHE A 106 -68.73 19.59 -19.91
C PHE A 106 -69.31 19.22 -18.55
N SER A 107 -68.48 18.97 -17.52
CA SER A 107 -68.94 18.72 -16.13
C SER A 107 -69.18 19.99 -15.31
N SER A 108 -68.92 21.17 -15.86
CA SER A 108 -69.01 22.46 -15.16
C SER A 108 -70.44 23.01 -15.01
N THR A 109 -71.47 22.27 -15.42
CA THR A 109 -72.85 22.81 -15.44
C THR A 109 -73.63 22.70 -14.13
N ASN A 110 -73.15 22.07 -13.06
CA ASN A 110 -73.82 22.16 -11.75
C ASN A 110 -72.87 21.85 -10.58
N THR A 111 -72.90 22.70 -9.55
CA THR A 111 -72.19 22.69 -8.24
C THR A 111 -70.85 23.44 -8.16
N SER A 112 -70.89 24.57 -7.45
CA SER A 112 -69.80 25.49 -7.09
C SER A 112 -68.84 24.96 -6.00
N SER A 113 -68.77 23.64 -5.82
CA SER A 113 -67.92 22.96 -4.83
C SER A 113 -67.22 21.69 -5.35
N ALA A 114 -67.29 21.41 -6.66
CA ALA A 114 -66.59 20.27 -7.25
C ALA A 114 -65.10 20.62 -7.47
N LYS A 115 -64.25 20.08 -6.58
CA LYS A 115 -62.78 20.14 -6.66
C LYS A 115 -62.30 19.70 -8.05
N ARG A 116 -61.52 20.54 -8.74
CA ARG A 116 -61.02 20.25 -10.10
C ARG A 116 -60.24 18.92 -10.10
N PRO A 117 -60.45 18.04 -11.10
CA PRO A 117 -59.76 16.75 -11.14
C PRO A 117 -58.26 16.95 -11.41
N ILE A 118 -57.45 16.36 -10.53
CA ILE A 118 -55.98 16.45 -10.56
C ILE A 118 -55.42 15.63 -11.75
N LYS A 119 -54.43 16.18 -12.46
CA LYS A 119 -53.63 15.45 -13.45
C LYS A 119 -52.38 14.82 -12.82
N LEU A 120 -51.82 13.78 -13.45
CA LEU A 120 -50.58 13.15 -13.01
C LEU A 120 -49.56 13.09 -14.14
N VAL A 121 -48.34 13.55 -13.86
CA VAL A 121 -47.16 13.40 -14.72
C VAL A 121 -46.19 12.42 -14.06
N ILE A 122 -45.84 11.35 -14.77
CA ILE A 122 -44.83 10.37 -14.36
C ILE A 122 -43.58 10.61 -15.19
N LEU A 123 -42.45 10.84 -14.51
CA LEU A 123 -41.14 11.00 -15.12
C LEU A 123 -40.26 9.85 -14.65
N ASP A 124 -40.09 8.84 -15.50
CA ASP A 124 -39.20 7.72 -15.23
C ASP A 124 -37.75 8.05 -15.61
N GLU A 125 -36.81 7.42 -14.92
CA GLU A 125 -35.36 7.63 -15.06
C GLU A 125 -34.93 9.11 -15.00
N ALA A 126 -35.58 9.90 -14.14
CA ALA A 126 -35.35 11.34 -14.02
C ALA A 126 -33.91 11.72 -13.65
N ASP A 127 -33.12 10.78 -13.12
CA ASP A 127 -31.69 10.92 -12.89
C ASP A 127 -30.84 10.96 -14.17
N ALA A 128 -31.42 10.67 -15.34
CA ALA A 128 -30.82 10.90 -16.65
C ALA A 128 -30.99 12.35 -17.15
N MET A 129 -31.86 13.17 -16.51
CA MET A 129 -32.09 14.55 -16.91
C MET A 129 -30.89 15.45 -16.60
N THR A 130 -30.62 16.42 -17.47
CA THR A 130 -29.65 17.49 -17.20
C THR A 130 -30.12 18.38 -16.06
N LYS A 131 -29.18 19.02 -15.35
CA LYS A 131 -29.50 19.92 -14.23
C LYS A 131 -30.39 21.09 -14.66
N ASP A 132 -30.21 21.59 -15.89
CA ASP A 132 -31.03 22.67 -16.43
C ASP A 132 -32.47 22.23 -16.71
N ALA A 133 -32.66 21.02 -17.23
CA ALA A 133 -33.98 20.42 -17.39
C ALA A 133 -34.66 20.21 -16.03
N GLN A 134 -33.93 19.75 -15.01
CA GLN A 134 -34.46 19.62 -13.65
C GLN A 134 -34.82 20.97 -13.00
N ASN A 135 -34.02 22.02 -13.23
CA ASN A 135 -34.32 23.38 -12.77
C ASN A 135 -35.55 23.95 -13.46
N ALA A 136 -35.74 23.69 -14.76
CA ALA A 136 -36.95 24.05 -15.49
C ALA A 136 -38.17 23.29 -14.94
N LEU A 137 -38.04 21.98 -14.72
CA LEU A 137 -39.08 21.13 -14.16
C LEU A 137 -39.50 21.61 -12.76
N ARG A 138 -38.55 21.99 -11.90
CA ARG A 138 -38.84 22.58 -10.59
C ARG A 138 -39.80 23.78 -10.70
N ARG A 139 -39.52 24.72 -11.61
CA ARG A 139 -40.38 25.91 -11.79
C ARG A 139 -41.78 25.52 -12.26
N ILE A 140 -41.90 24.49 -13.09
CA ILE A 140 -43.18 23.96 -13.57
C ILE A 140 -43.97 23.33 -12.41
N ILE A 141 -43.31 22.52 -11.58
CA ILE A 141 -43.92 21.92 -10.38
C ILE A 141 -44.45 23.00 -9.43
N GLU A 142 -43.65 24.05 -9.18
CA GLU A 142 -44.07 25.18 -8.34
C GLU A 142 -45.28 25.94 -8.95
N LYS A 143 -45.30 26.12 -10.27
CA LYS A 143 -46.35 26.87 -10.96
C LYS A 143 -47.69 26.11 -11.06
N TYR A 144 -47.66 24.79 -11.26
CA TYR A 144 -48.85 23.98 -11.53
C TYR A 144 -49.20 23.02 -10.39
N THR A 145 -48.74 23.31 -9.18
CA THR A 145 -48.94 22.43 -8.00
C THR A 145 -50.41 22.15 -7.71
N ASP A 146 -51.31 23.10 -7.98
CA ASP A 146 -52.75 22.93 -7.67
C ASP A 146 -53.46 21.97 -8.65
N SER A 147 -53.11 22.02 -9.93
CA SER A 147 -53.80 21.26 -11.00
C SER A 147 -53.12 19.93 -11.36
N THR A 148 -51.82 19.83 -11.15
CA THR A 148 -51.01 18.70 -11.64
C THR A 148 -50.10 18.17 -10.54
N ARG A 149 -50.14 16.86 -10.30
CA ARG A 149 -49.17 16.15 -9.47
C ARG A 149 -48.09 15.52 -10.33
N PHE A 150 -46.91 15.43 -9.74
CA PHE A 150 -45.71 14.93 -10.41
C PHE A 150 -45.19 13.76 -9.60
N CYS A 151 -44.89 12.65 -10.27
CA CYS A 151 -44.18 11.51 -9.70
C CYS A 151 -42.85 11.37 -10.44
N ILE A 152 -41.77 11.68 -9.74
CA ILE A 152 -40.40 11.59 -10.23
C ILE A 152 -39.84 10.24 -9.80
N ILE A 153 -39.35 9.44 -10.73
CA ILE A 153 -38.74 8.14 -10.46
C ILE A 153 -37.27 8.21 -10.83
N CYS A 154 -36.39 7.74 -9.95
CA CYS A 154 -34.97 7.65 -10.22
C CYS A 154 -34.33 6.45 -9.52
N ASN A 155 -33.14 6.04 -9.96
CA ASN A 155 -32.34 5.05 -9.23
C ASN A 155 -31.42 5.75 -8.22
N TYR A 156 -30.84 6.89 -8.60
CA TYR A 156 -29.89 7.64 -7.78
C TYR A 156 -30.43 9.02 -7.38
N LEU A 157 -30.84 9.15 -6.11
CA LEU A 157 -31.31 10.41 -5.56
C LEU A 157 -30.26 11.54 -5.67
N SER A 158 -28.97 11.21 -5.59
CA SER A 158 -27.85 12.17 -5.70
C SER A 158 -27.75 12.87 -7.06
N LYS A 159 -28.34 12.30 -8.12
CA LYS A 159 -28.40 12.91 -9.46
C LYS A 159 -29.59 13.86 -9.63
N ILE A 160 -30.49 13.91 -8.66
CA ILE A 160 -31.61 14.87 -8.62
C ILE A 160 -31.19 16.10 -7.83
N ILE A 161 -31.41 17.31 -8.38
CA ILE A 161 -31.04 18.55 -7.71
C ILE A 161 -31.79 18.72 -6.37
N PRO A 162 -31.15 19.22 -5.30
CA PRO A 162 -31.79 19.39 -3.99
C PRO A 162 -33.08 20.22 -4.03
N ALA A 163 -33.11 21.23 -4.91
CA ALA A 163 -34.25 22.12 -5.07
C ALA A 163 -35.50 21.43 -5.66
N LEU A 164 -35.32 20.31 -6.37
CA LEU A 164 -36.42 19.49 -6.88
C LEU A 164 -36.85 18.45 -5.84
N GLN A 165 -35.88 17.89 -5.10
CA GLN A 165 -36.16 16.97 -3.98
C GLN A 165 -37.01 17.61 -2.89
N SER A 166 -36.77 18.89 -2.56
CA SER A 166 -37.51 19.60 -1.50
C SER A 166 -38.98 19.86 -1.83
N ARG A 167 -39.40 19.70 -3.09
CA ARG A 167 -40.78 19.89 -3.55
C ARG A 167 -41.59 18.60 -3.59
N CYS A 168 -40.98 17.45 -3.31
CA CYS A 168 -41.61 16.15 -3.43
C CYS A 168 -41.49 15.34 -2.13
N THR A 169 -42.54 14.60 -1.78
CA THR A 169 -42.50 13.58 -0.74
C THR A 169 -41.71 12.37 -1.25
N ARG A 170 -40.67 12.00 -0.51
CA ARG A 170 -39.71 10.98 -0.93
C ARG A 170 -40.09 9.61 -0.38
N PHE A 171 -40.11 8.61 -1.26
CA PHE A 171 -40.31 7.21 -0.90
C PHE A 171 -39.13 6.37 -1.39
N ARG A 172 -38.45 5.70 -0.45
CA ARG A 172 -37.32 4.82 -0.75
C ARG A 172 -37.81 3.40 -0.96
N PHE A 173 -37.64 2.87 -2.16
CA PHE A 173 -37.90 1.47 -2.48
C PHE A 173 -36.64 0.65 -2.18
N ALA A 174 -36.71 -0.18 -1.14
CA ALA A 174 -35.61 -1.09 -0.78
C ALA A 174 -35.60 -2.35 -1.68
N PRO A 175 -34.44 -3.03 -1.84
CA PRO A 175 -34.38 -4.37 -2.42
C PRO A 175 -35.37 -5.32 -1.75
N LEU A 176 -35.95 -6.23 -2.54
CA LEU A 176 -36.96 -7.17 -2.06
C LEU A 176 -36.32 -8.28 -1.23
N LYS A 177 -36.94 -8.62 -0.10
CA LYS A 177 -36.52 -9.77 0.73
C LYS A 177 -37.01 -11.08 0.11
N GLN A 178 -36.37 -12.19 0.45
CA GLN A 178 -36.68 -13.52 -0.09
C GLN A 178 -38.15 -13.89 0.16
N GLU A 179 -38.60 -13.74 1.41
CA GLU A 179 -39.99 -13.99 1.84
C GLU A 179 -41.02 -13.21 1.03
N GLN A 180 -40.66 -11.99 0.59
CA GLN A 180 -41.53 -11.18 -0.24
C GLN A 180 -41.57 -11.74 -1.66
N VAL A 181 -40.41 -12.04 -2.24
CA VAL A 181 -40.31 -12.48 -3.64
C VAL A 181 -40.93 -13.86 -3.90
N MET A 182 -40.75 -14.82 -2.98
CA MET A 182 -41.09 -16.24 -3.21
C MET A 182 -42.54 -16.49 -3.65
N PRO A 183 -43.57 -15.92 -2.99
CA PRO A 183 -44.97 -16.07 -3.43
C PRO A 183 -45.20 -15.70 -4.91
N ARG A 184 -44.46 -14.71 -5.43
CA ARG A 184 -44.60 -14.29 -6.82
C ARG A 184 -43.89 -15.23 -7.79
N ILE A 185 -42.74 -15.78 -7.38
CA ILE A 185 -42.05 -16.81 -8.15
C ILE A 185 -42.94 -18.07 -8.25
N ASP A 186 -43.49 -18.53 -7.12
CA ASP A 186 -44.35 -19.71 -7.08
C ASP A 186 -45.60 -19.56 -7.95
N TYR A 187 -46.20 -18.36 -7.95
CA TYR A 187 -47.31 -18.04 -8.85
C TYR A 187 -46.94 -18.19 -10.33
N ILE A 188 -45.76 -17.72 -10.75
CA ILE A 188 -45.30 -17.83 -12.14
C ILE A 188 -44.99 -19.29 -12.48
N ILE A 189 -44.33 -20.03 -11.57
CA ILE A 189 -44.02 -21.45 -11.74
C ILE A 189 -45.29 -22.27 -11.97
N GLN A 190 -46.34 -22.02 -11.19
CA GLN A 190 -47.63 -22.70 -11.36
C GLN A 190 -48.33 -22.32 -12.66
N LYS A 191 -48.24 -21.06 -13.09
CA LYS A 191 -48.90 -20.58 -14.32
C LYS A 191 -48.22 -21.02 -15.61
N GLU A 192 -46.90 -21.21 -15.58
CA GLU A 192 -46.10 -21.65 -16.72
C GLU A 192 -45.74 -23.15 -16.64
N GLU A 193 -46.27 -23.88 -15.64
CA GLU A 193 -46.07 -25.33 -15.43
C GLU A 193 -44.59 -25.76 -15.38
N LEU A 194 -43.77 -25.00 -14.64
CA LEU A 194 -42.32 -25.19 -14.61
C LEU A 194 -41.87 -26.22 -13.55
N ASN A 195 -40.86 -27.02 -13.88
CA ASN A 195 -40.18 -27.89 -12.92
C ASN A 195 -38.95 -27.17 -12.31
N VAL A 196 -39.11 -26.64 -11.10
CA VAL A 196 -38.09 -25.84 -10.39
C VAL A 196 -37.78 -26.45 -9.03
N THR A 197 -36.50 -26.68 -8.76
CA THR A 197 -36.03 -27.18 -7.46
C THR A 197 -35.78 -26.03 -6.47
N ASP A 198 -35.79 -26.31 -5.17
CA ASP A 198 -35.63 -25.28 -4.12
C ASP A 198 -34.27 -24.56 -4.19
N ASP A 199 -33.20 -25.29 -4.49
CA ASP A 199 -31.86 -24.72 -4.74
C ASP A 199 -31.84 -23.81 -5.99
N GLY A 200 -32.69 -24.11 -6.99
CA GLY A 200 -32.92 -23.25 -8.15
C GLY A 200 -33.59 -21.94 -7.77
N LYS A 201 -34.62 -21.98 -6.90
CA LYS A 201 -35.29 -20.77 -6.38
C LYS A 201 -34.35 -19.90 -5.56
N ASP A 202 -33.55 -20.50 -4.70
CA ASP A 202 -32.55 -19.80 -3.89
C ASP A 202 -31.47 -19.15 -4.78
N ALA A 203 -31.00 -19.86 -5.81
CA ALA A 203 -30.06 -19.32 -6.79
C ALA A 203 -30.64 -18.10 -7.54
N LEU A 204 -31.90 -18.17 -7.99
CA LEU A 204 -32.58 -17.07 -8.67
C LEU A 204 -32.66 -15.82 -7.80
N PHE A 205 -33.02 -15.98 -6.52
CA PHE A 205 -33.08 -14.88 -5.57
C PHE A 205 -31.69 -14.29 -5.31
N LYS A 206 -30.69 -15.14 -5.02
CA LYS A 206 -29.33 -14.73 -4.70
C LYS A 206 -28.68 -13.92 -5.82
N LEU A 207 -28.74 -14.40 -7.07
CA LEU A 207 -28.13 -13.72 -8.23
C LEU A 207 -28.82 -12.40 -8.58
N SER A 208 -30.09 -12.27 -8.24
CA SER A 208 -30.87 -11.08 -8.57
C SER A 208 -30.81 -9.99 -7.50
N LYS A 209 -30.23 -10.27 -6.32
CA LYS A 209 -30.02 -9.31 -5.22
C LYS A 209 -31.29 -8.49 -4.89
N GLY A 210 -32.47 -9.12 -4.95
CA GLY A 210 -33.77 -8.49 -4.68
C GLY A 210 -34.40 -7.69 -5.83
N ASP A 211 -33.89 -7.81 -7.06
CA ASP A 211 -34.48 -7.25 -8.29
C ASP A 211 -35.48 -8.25 -8.92
N MET A 212 -36.79 -7.98 -8.80
CA MET A 212 -37.83 -8.87 -9.33
C MET A 212 -37.78 -9.00 -10.86
N ARG A 213 -37.43 -7.93 -11.58
CA ARG A 213 -37.35 -7.94 -13.03
C ARG A 213 -36.26 -8.91 -13.49
N ARG A 214 -35.10 -8.87 -12.83
CA ARG A 214 -33.99 -9.79 -13.08
C ARG A 214 -34.37 -11.24 -12.76
N ILE A 215 -35.05 -11.49 -11.64
CA ILE A 215 -35.53 -12.83 -11.27
C ILE A 215 -36.40 -13.43 -12.38
N ILE A 216 -37.41 -12.69 -12.83
CA ILE A 216 -38.35 -13.18 -13.85
C ILE A 216 -37.63 -13.41 -15.18
N ASN A 217 -36.72 -12.51 -15.58
CA ASN A 217 -35.94 -12.69 -16.80
C ASN A 217 -35.04 -13.93 -16.73
N VAL A 218 -34.33 -14.15 -15.61
CA VAL A 218 -33.47 -15.33 -15.46
C VAL A 218 -34.30 -16.61 -15.40
N LEU A 219 -35.44 -16.60 -14.70
CA LEU A 219 -36.37 -17.73 -14.66
C LEU A 219 -36.88 -18.08 -16.07
N GLN A 220 -37.31 -17.09 -16.85
CA GLN A 220 -37.75 -17.28 -18.24
C GLN A 220 -36.63 -17.83 -19.12
N SER A 221 -35.45 -17.22 -19.08
CA SER A 221 -34.31 -17.66 -19.89
C SER A 221 -33.84 -19.07 -19.52
N THR A 222 -33.90 -19.43 -18.24
CA THR A 222 -33.51 -20.78 -17.78
C THR A 222 -34.58 -21.82 -18.16
N ALA A 223 -35.87 -21.48 -18.04
CA ALA A 223 -36.98 -22.34 -18.46
C ALA A 223 -36.92 -22.66 -19.97
N LEU A 224 -36.53 -21.68 -20.79
CA LEU A 224 -36.37 -21.87 -22.23
C LEU A 224 -35.12 -22.70 -22.60
N ALA A 225 -34.13 -22.76 -21.71
CA ALA A 225 -32.86 -23.43 -21.96
C ALA A 225 -32.80 -24.86 -21.39
N THR A 226 -33.57 -25.17 -20.35
CA THR A 226 -33.49 -26.44 -19.61
C THR A 226 -34.85 -26.89 -19.09
N ASP A 227 -35.13 -28.20 -19.15
CA ASP A 227 -36.39 -28.79 -18.66
C ASP A 227 -36.53 -28.77 -17.13
N VAL A 228 -35.41 -28.75 -16.40
CA VAL A 228 -35.38 -28.69 -14.93
C VAL A 228 -34.53 -27.51 -14.49
N ILE A 229 -35.15 -26.58 -13.75
CA ILE A 229 -34.51 -25.36 -13.28
C ILE A 229 -33.92 -25.61 -11.88
N ASN A 230 -32.61 -25.85 -11.82
CA ASN A 230 -31.82 -26.07 -10.59
C ASN A 230 -30.68 -25.05 -10.44
N GLU A 231 -29.93 -25.08 -9.34
CA GLU A 231 -28.82 -24.14 -9.08
C GLU A 231 -27.85 -24.09 -10.28
N LYS A 232 -27.47 -25.25 -10.81
CA LYS A 232 -26.52 -25.34 -11.93
C LYS A 232 -27.06 -24.65 -13.18
N GLY A 233 -28.32 -24.90 -13.55
CA GLY A 233 -28.96 -24.30 -14.72
C GLY A 233 -29.02 -22.77 -14.62
N VAL A 234 -29.41 -22.26 -13.46
CA VAL A 234 -29.54 -20.82 -13.20
C VAL A 234 -28.19 -20.10 -13.28
N TYR A 235 -27.15 -20.59 -12.59
CA TYR A 235 -25.82 -19.99 -12.64
C TYR A 235 -25.18 -20.04 -14.03
N SER A 236 -25.40 -21.14 -14.77
CA SER A 236 -24.91 -21.28 -16.15
C SER A 236 -25.64 -20.35 -17.12
N CYS A 237 -26.95 -20.13 -16.95
CA CYS A 237 -27.72 -19.21 -17.79
C CYS A 237 -27.23 -17.76 -17.65
N VAL A 238 -26.89 -17.33 -16.43
CA VAL A 238 -26.41 -15.96 -16.14
C VAL A 238 -24.91 -15.80 -16.44
N GLY A 239 -24.14 -16.89 -16.47
CA GLY A 239 -22.68 -16.83 -16.60
C GLY A 239 -21.96 -16.39 -15.32
N TYR A 240 -22.59 -16.55 -14.16
CA TYR A 240 -22.03 -16.16 -12.86
C TYR A 240 -21.24 -17.31 -12.22
N PRO A 241 -20.14 -17.07 -11.47
CA PRO A 241 -19.38 -18.14 -10.83
C PRO A 241 -20.22 -18.87 -9.79
N ARG A 242 -20.26 -20.21 -9.88
CA ARG A 242 -20.95 -21.05 -8.91
C ARG A 242 -20.27 -20.98 -7.53
N PRO A 243 -21.02 -21.05 -6.42
CA PRO A 243 -20.45 -20.95 -5.07
C PRO A 243 -19.35 -21.97 -4.80
N ASN A 244 -19.48 -23.19 -5.33
CA ASN A 244 -18.47 -24.26 -5.20
C ASN A 244 -17.16 -23.95 -5.96
N VAL A 245 -17.22 -23.24 -7.08
CA VAL A 245 -16.05 -22.79 -7.84
C VAL A 245 -15.33 -21.70 -7.06
N VAL A 246 -16.08 -20.75 -6.50
CA VAL A 246 -15.52 -19.67 -5.68
C VAL A 246 -14.93 -20.19 -4.37
N GLU A 247 -15.53 -21.21 -3.76
CA GLU A 247 -14.97 -21.86 -2.57
C GLU A 247 -13.64 -22.57 -2.90
N LYS A 248 -13.55 -23.23 -4.05
CA LYS A 248 -12.27 -23.79 -4.53
C LYS A 248 -11.24 -22.69 -4.77
N ILE A 249 -11.64 -21.57 -5.37
CA ILE A 249 -10.77 -20.40 -5.56
C ILE A 249 -10.29 -19.86 -4.22
N LEU A 250 -11.18 -19.70 -3.24
CA LEU A 250 -10.83 -19.26 -1.89
C LEU A 250 -9.80 -20.22 -1.29
N ARG A 251 -10.05 -21.53 -1.28
CA ARG A 251 -9.08 -22.53 -0.78
C ARG A 251 -7.74 -22.44 -1.51
N ILE A 252 -7.74 -22.30 -2.84
CA ILE A 252 -6.51 -22.11 -3.61
C ILE A 252 -5.76 -20.84 -3.19
N LEU A 253 -6.47 -19.73 -2.98
CA LEU A 253 -5.90 -18.47 -2.53
C LEU A 253 -5.29 -18.61 -1.12
N LEU A 254 -5.94 -19.35 -0.22
CA LEU A 254 -5.51 -19.59 1.16
C LEU A 254 -4.34 -20.58 1.26
N ASP A 255 -4.38 -21.68 0.52
CA ASP A 255 -3.51 -22.84 0.72
C ASP A 255 -2.29 -22.88 -0.22
N SER A 256 -2.36 -22.20 -1.38
CA SER A 256 -1.29 -22.26 -2.41
C SER A 256 -0.28 -21.11 -2.28
N THR A 257 0.83 -21.11 -3.02
CA THR A 257 1.73 -19.94 -3.11
C THR A 257 1.13 -18.82 -3.97
N ILE A 258 1.80 -17.67 -4.13
CA ILE A 258 1.31 -16.57 -4.98
C ILE A 258 1.22 -17.01 -6.44
N GLU A 259 2.26 -17.68 -6.91
CA GLU A 259 2.42 -18.14 -8.28
C GLU A 259 1.40 -19.23 -8.61
N VAL A 260 1.25 -20.22 -7.72
CA VAL A 260 0.29 -21.32 -7.89
C VAL A 260 -1.15 -20.82 -7.80
N ALA A 261 -1.44 -19.89 -6.87
CA ALA A 261 -2.77 -19.30 -6.78
C ALA A 261 -3.10 -18.47 -8.03
N ASN A 262 -2.15 -17.69 -8.55
CA ASN A 262 -2.33 -16.89 -9.77
C ASN A 262 -2.55 -17.76 -11.02
N GLN A 263 -1.77 -18.84 -11.15
CA GLN A 263 -1.93 -19.79 -12.25
C GLN A 263 -3.28 -20.49 -12.17
N LYS A 264 -3.60 -21.10 -11.03
CA LYS A 264 -4.88 -21.81 -10.84
C LYS A 264 -6.09 -20.90 -10.95
N LEU A 265 -6.01 -19.66 -10.45
CA LEU A 265 -7.08 -18.67 -10.61
C LEU A 265 -7.26 -18.31 -12.09
N SER A 266 -6.16 -18.11 -12.83
CA SER A 266 -6.22 -17.85 -14.28
C SER A 266 -6.82 -19.03 -15.05
N GLU A 267 -6.41 -20.26 -14.73
CA GLU A 267 -6.94 -21.49 -15.33
C GLU A 267 -8.44 -21.70 -15.02
N MET A 268 -8.84 -21.54 -13.76
CA MET A 268 -10.25 -21.67 -13.36
C MET A 268 -11.12 -20.63 -14.03
N ARG A 269 -10.62 -19.41 -14.17
CA ARG A 269 -11.31 -18.33 -14.85
C ARG A 269 -11.54 -18.63 -16.33
N LEU A 270 -10.48 -19.08 -17.03
CA LEU A 270 -10.56 -19.45 -18.44
C LEU A 270 -11.47 -20.66 -18.66
N ARG A 271 -11.36 -21.68 -17.81
CA ARG A 271 -12.15 -22.92 -17.90
C ARG A 271 -13.64 -22.68 -17.64
N HIS A 272 -13.99 -21.77 -16.74
CA HIS A 272 -15.38 -21.49 -16.38
C HIS A 272 -15.96 -20.22 -17.03
N SER A 273 -15.17 -19.51 -17.84
CA SER A 273 -15.56 -18.27 -18.54
C SER A 273 -16.17 -17.20 -17.62
N VAL A 274 -15.62 -17.06 -16.42
CA VAL A 274 -16.10 -16.12 -15.39
C VAL A 274 -15.24 -14.85 -15.35
N ALA A 275 -15.82 -13.69 -15.07
CA ALA A 275 -15.03 -12.46 -14.91
C ALA A 275 -14.37 -12.41 -13.53
N LEU A 276 -13.26 -11.68 -13.41
CA LEU A 276 -12.60 -11.51 -12.10
C LEU A 276 -13.48 -10.70 -11.12
N MET A 277 -14.25 -9.76 -11.66
CA MET A 277 -15.19 -8.95 -10.89
C MET A 277 -16.27 -9.81 -10.20
N ASP A 278 -16.83 -10.79 -10.91
CA ASP A 278 -17.84 -11.67 -10.33
C ASP A 278 -17.27 -12.60 -9.25
N ILE A 279 -16.01 -13.03 -9.42
CA ILE A 279 -15.27 -13.80 -8.41
C ILE A 279 -15.03 -12.95 -7.15
N LEU A 280 -14.67 -11.67 -7.30
CA LEU A 280 -14.46 -10.73 -6.19
C LEU A 280 -15.74 -10.51 -5.38
N ASP A 281 -16.87 -10.29 -6.05
CA ASP A 281 -18.18 -10.10 -5.42
C ASP A 281 -18.53 -11.30 -4.52
N GLU A 282 -18.46 -12.52 -5.06
CA GLU A 282 -18.82 -13.73 -4.32
C GLU A 282 -17.80 -14.07 -3.21
N LEU A 283 -16.51 -13.77 -3.42
CA LEU A 283 -15.49 -13.91 -2.37
C LEU A 283 -15.71 -12.95 -1.21
N THR A 284 -16.17 -11.72 -1.49
CA THR A 284 -16.48 -10.73 -0.45
C THR A 284 -17.62 -11.20 0.44
N ASP A 285 -18.69 -11.75 -0.15
CA ASP A 285 -19.79 -12.37 0.62
C ASP A 285 -19.30 -13.56 1.46
N LYS A 286 -18.44 -14.41 0.90
CA LYS A 286 -17.86 -15.54 1.64
C LYS A 286 -16.97 -15.10 2.79
N ILE A 287 -16.08 -14.13 2.58
CA ILE A 287 -15.18 -13.59 3.61
C ILE A 287 -15.97 -12.91 4.72
N SER A 288 -17.08 -12.24 4.41
CA SER A 288 -17.96 -11.64 5.42
C SER A 288 -18.57 -12.64 6.40
N LYS A 289 -18.71 -13.90 5.98
CA LYS A 289 -19.23 -15.03 6.76
C LYS A 289 -18.12 -15.86 7.39
N MET A 290 -16.84 -15.54 7.16
CA MET A 290 -15.72 -16.23 7.78
C MET A 290 -15.48 -15.70 9.20
N ASP A 291 -15.29 -16.61 10.15
CA ASP A 291 -14.84 -16.23 11.48
C ASP A 291 -13.38 -15.75 11.43
N GLY A 292 -13.13 -14.48 11.72
CA GLY A 292 -11.80 -13.89 11.76
C GLY A 292 -11.70 -12.74 12.76
N THR A 293 -10.48 -12.33 13.11
CA THR A 293 -10.31 -11.10 13.90
C THR A 293 -10.72 -9.89 13.06
N PRO A 294 -11.31 -8.83 13.64
CA PRO A 294 -11.71 -7.63 12.89
C PRO A 294 -10.58 -7.04 12.04
N LYS A 295 -9.33 -7.13 12.53
CA LYS A 295 -8.14 -6.67 11.80
C LYS A 295 -7.83 -7.51 10.56
N LEU A 296 -8.05 -8.82 10.64
CA LEU A 296 -7.87 -9.72 9.51
C LEU A 296 -8.90 -9.47 8.42
N LEU A 297 -10.18 -9.35 8.81
CA LEU A 297 -11.25 -8.99 7.89
C LEU A 297 -10.99 -7.63 7.25
N GLN A 298 -10.52 -6.65 8.02
CA GLN A 298 -10.12 -5.33 7.50
C GLN A 298 -9.06 -5.45 6.39
N ILE A 299 -7.96 -6.17 6.61
CA ILE A 299 -6.90 -6.31 5.61
C ILE A 299 -7.42 -7.01 4.35
N LEU A 300 -8.25 -8.05 4.51
CA LEU A 300 -8.86 -8.74 3.38
C LEU A 300 -9.79 -7.80 2.58
N TYR A 301 -10.61 -7.00 3.26
CA TYR A 301 -11.47 -6.01 2.60
C TYR A 301 -10.67 -4.89 1.93
N ASP A 302 -9.59 -4.39 2.55
CA ASP A 302 -8.71 -3.38 1.96
C ASP A 302 -8.06 -3.91 0.67
N GLY A 303 -7.62 -5.17 0.68
CA GLY A 303 -7.08 -5.84 -0.51
C GLY A 303 -8.11 -6.04 -1.62
N LEU A 304 -9.30 -6.58 -1.29
CA LEU A 304 -10.38 -6.81 -2.26
C LEU A 304 -10.87 -5.51 -2.89
N SER A 305 -11.12 -4.48 -2.07
CA SER A 305 -11.61 -3.18 -2.52
C SER A 305 -10.61 -2.45 -3.42
N ALA A 306 -9.30 -2.56 -3.14
CA ALA A 306 -8.26 -1.99 -4.00
C ALA A 306 -8.23 -2.65 -5.40
N ILE A 307 -8.47 -3.96 -5.48
CA ILE A 307 -8.54 -4.70 -6.74
C ILE A 307 -9.80 -4.30 -7.50
N GLU A 308 -10.95 -4.31 -6.82
CA GLU A 308 -12.25 -3.91 -7.37
C GLU A 308 -12.19 -2.50 -7.98
N GLN A 309 -11.59 -1.54 -7.25
CA GLN A 309 -11.41 -0.17 -7.72
C GLN A 309 -10.58 -0.12 -9.01
N ARG A 310 -9.46 -0.86 -9.09
CA ARG A 310 -8.60 -0.87 -10.29
C ARG A 310 -9.28 -1.53 -11.48
N LEU A 311 -10.03 -2.60 -11.25
CA LEU A 311 -10.83 -3.23 -12.31
C LEU A 311 -11.91 -2.29 -12.84
N SER A 312 -12.58 -1.55 -11.96
CA SER A 312 -13.57 -0.54 -12.36
C SER A 312 -12.97 0.61 -13.20
N ALA A 313 -11.67 0.89 -13.01
CA ALA A 313 -10.91 1.88 -13.79
C ALA A 313 -10.38 1.33 -15.14
N GLY A 314 -10.73 0.10 -15.52
CA GLY A 314 -10.30 -0.52 -16.78
C GLY A 314 -8.91 -1.14 -16.74
N CYS A 315 -8.36 -1.43 -15.55
CA CYS A 315 -7.06 -2.09 -15.44
C CYS A 315 -7.11 -3.55 -15.92
N SER A 316 -5.98 -4.05 -16.43
CA SER A 316 -5.87 -5.44 -16.89
C SER A 316 -6.10 -6.43 -15.76
N GLU A 317 -7.11 -7.31 -15.90
CA GLU A 317 -7.39 -8.37 -14.95
C GLU A 317 -6.17 -9.29 -14.70
N ARG A 318 -5.32 -9.50 -15.72
CA ARG A 318 -4.10 -10.31 -15.61
C ARG A 318 -3.10 -9.72 -14.62
N ILE A 319 -3.01 -8.39 -14.55
CA ILE A 319 -2.15 -7.68 -13.60
C ILE A 319 -2.78 -7.70 -12.22
N GLN A 320 -4.10 -7.53 -12.14
CA GLN A 320 -4.83 -7.51 -10.87
C GLN A 320 -4.82 -8.86 -10.15
N ILE A 321 -4.91 -9.99 -10.88
CA ILE A 321 -4.71 -11.34 -10.34
C ILE A 321 -3.36 -11.43 -9.64
N LYS A 322 -2.28 -11.00 -10.31
CA LYS A 322 -0.93 -11.03 -9.73
C LYS A 322 -0.77 -10.15 -8.49
N GLN A 323 -1.43 -9.00 -8.46
CA GLN A 323 -1.38 -8.06 -7.35
C GLN A 323 -2.21 -8.48 -6.14
N TRP A 324 -3.22 -9.33 -6.32
CA TRP A 324 -4.14 -9.75 -5.25
C TRP A 324 -3.39 -10.23 -4.01
N LYS A 325 -2.41 -11.11 -4.18
CA LYS A 325 -1.69 -11.69 -3.05
C LYS A 325 -0.48 -10.86 -2.60
N SER A 326 0.08 -10.04 -3.50
CA SER A 326 1.16 -9.09 -3.19
C SER A 326 0.73 -7.94 -2.28
N LEU A 327 -0.54 -7.52 -2.34
CA LEU A 327 -1.10 -6.48 -1.45
C LEU A 327 -1.37 -6.95 -0.02
N ASN A 328 -1.53 -8.27 0.19
CA ASN A 328 -1.97 -8.84 1.46
C ASN A 328 -0.83 -9.44 2.30
N ASP A 329 0.43 -9.13 2.02
CA ASP A 329 1.59 -9.85 2.60
C ASP A 329 1.80 -9.63 4.12
N ASP A 330 1.23 -8.56 4.69
CA ASP A 330 1.16 -8.36 6.15
C ASP A 330 -0.06 -9.06 6.79
N GLY A 331 -1.18 -9.15 6.07
CA GLY A 331 -2.36 -9.92 6.46
C GLY A 331 -2.16 -11.43 6.34
N TYR A 332 -1.38 -11.89 5.36
CA TYR A 332 -1.08 -13.28 5.09
C TYR A 332 -0.22 -13.91 6.18
N LYS A 333 0.71 -13.15 6.78
CA LYS A 333 1.47 -13.58 7.97
C LYS A 333 0.57 -13.79 9.19
N LEU A 334 -0.39 -12.88 9.42
CA LEU A 334 -1.39 -12.98 10.49
C LEU A 334 -2.43 -14.08 10.23
N PHE A 335 -2.85 -14.24 8.97
CA PHE A 335 -3.79 -15.24 8.48
C PHE A 335 -3.20 -16.66 8.57
N LYS A 336 -1.93 -16.86 8.16
CA LYS A 336 -1.21 -18.12 8.35
C LYS A 336 -1.04 -18.47 9.82
N LEU A 337 -0.74 -17.48 10.67
CA LEU A 337 -0.58 -17.71 12.11
C LEU A 337 -1.92 -18.12 12.74
N LEU A 338 -3.01 -17.41 12.43
CA LEU A 338 -4.34 -17.70 12.97
C LEU A 338 -4.94 -18.99 12.41
N ILE A 339 -4.76 -19.30 11.12
CA ILE A 339 -5.22 -20.57 10.53
C ILE A 339 -4.37 -21.75 11.00
N ASN A 340 -3.05 -21.61 11.15
CA ASN A 340 -2.23 -22.68 11.74
C ASN A 340 -2.64 -22.95 13.18
N ILE A 341 -2.90 -21.90 13.98
CA ILE A 341 -3.41 -22.06 15.35
C ILE A 341 -4.78 -22.76 15.34
N ARG A 342 -5.68 -22.40 14.41
CA ARG A 342 -7.03 -22.99 14.33
C ARG A 342 -7.05 -24.42 13.80
N LEU A 343 -6.22 -24.74 12.80
CA LEU A 343 -6.04 -26.10 12.27
C LEU A 343 -5.35 -26.99 13.29
N GLN A 344 -4.39 -26.45 14.06
CA GLN A 344 -3.79 -27.18 15.18
C GLN A 344 -4.76 -27.35 16.35
N MET A 345 -5.61 -26.37 16.66
CA MET A 345 -6.67 -26.52 17.68
C MET A 345 -7.79 -27.48 17.25
N LYS A 346 -8.12 -27.53 15.95
CA LYS A 346 -9.08 -28.50 15.41
C LYS A 346 -8.50 -29.92 15.41
N LYS A 347 -7.23 -30.07 15.01
CA LYS A 347 -6.48 -31.34 15.16
C LYS A 347 -6.31 -31.74 16.63
N LEU A 348 -6.07 -30.81 17.55
CA LEU A 348 -5.99 -31.08 18.99
C LEU A 348 -7.33 -31.55 19.56
N LYS A 349 -8.46 -30.96 19.13
CA LYS A 349 -9.80 -31.42 19.54
C LYS A 349 -10.22 -32.75 18.90
N GLU A 350 -9.83 -32.99 17.65
CA GLU A 350 -10.02 -34.27 16.96
C GLU A 350 -9.15 -35.36 17.60
N MET A 351 -7.90 -35.02 17.99
CA MET A 351 -6.99 -35.90 18.73
C MET A 351 -7.41 -36.09 20.20
N GLU A 352 -7.97 -35.10 20.91
CA GLU A 352 -8.52 -35.27 22.26
C GLU A 352 -9.72 -36.22 22.27
N ASN A 353 -10.52 -36.21 21.21
CA ASN A 353 -11.61 -37.17 21.02
C ASN A 353 -11.08 -38.57 20.68
N GLU A 354 -10.04 -38.71 19.84
CA GLU A 354 -9.40 -40.00 19.51
C GLU A 354 -8.56 -40.59 20.66
N ILE A 355 -7.96 -39.75 21.51
CA ILE A 355 -7.19 -40.15 22.70
C ILE A 355 -8.10 -40.72 23.79
N SER A 356 -9.41 -40.43 23.76
CA SER A 356 -10.38 -41.02 24.68
C SER A 356 -10.72 -42.48 24.36
N GLU A 357 -10.33 -43.01 23.19
CA GLU A 357 -10.78 -44.33 22.73
C GLU A 357 -9.71 -45.43 22.60
N ASN A 358 -8.40 -45.18 22.75
CA ASN A 358 -7.41 -46.27 22.59
C ASN A 358 -6.13 -46.12 23.41
N GLU A 359 -6.12 -46.69 24.62
CA GLU A 359 -4.98 -46.64 25.55
C GLU A 359 -3.83 -47.63 25.28
N ASN A 360 -3.92 -48.57 24.34
CA ASN A 360 -2.98 -49.70 24.28
C ASN A 360 -1.82 -49.62 23.26
N ASN A 361 -1.57 -48.47 22.61
CA ASN A 361 -0.51 -48.36 21.58
C ASN A 361 0.59 -47.34 21.88
N LYS A 362 0.72 -46.89 23.14
CA LYS A 362 1.66 -45.83 23.54
C LYS A 362 3.15 -46.19 23.34
N GLU A 363 3.59 -47.44 23.49
CA GLU A 363 5.03 -47.74 23.44
C GLU A 363 5.62 -47.92 22.03
N LYS A 364 4.84 -48.37 21.04
CA LYS A 364 5.35 -48.51 19.66
C LYS A 364 5.29 -47.22 18.86
N GLN A 365 4.32 -46.35 19.10
CA GLN A 365 4.21 -45.06 18.40
C GLN A 365 5.18 -44.01 18.91
N ILE A 366 5.61 -44.06 20.18
CA ILE A 366 6.61 -43.11 20.71
C ILE A 366 7.98 -43.28 20.04
N ASN A 367 8.36 -44.51 19.66
CA ASN A 367 9.62 -44.75 18.93
C ASN A 367 9.55 -44.34 17.45
N THR A 368 8.36 -44.36 16.83
CA THR A 368 8.17 -43.81 15.47
C THR A 368 8.02 -42.28 15.49
N LEU A 369 7.40 -41.71 16.55
CA LEU A 369 7.32 -40.25 16.75
C LEU A 369 8.69 -39.63 17.00
N ASN A 370 9.59 -40.29 17.74
CA ASN A 370 10.95 -39.79 17.95
C ASN A 370 11.78 -39.80 16.65
N LEU A 371 11.45 -40.65 15.68
CA LEU A 371 12.06 -40.64 14.36
C LEU A 371 11.50 -39.52 13.47
N LEU A 372 10.20 -39.20 13.58
CA LEU A 372 9.53 -38.13 12.83
C LEU A 372 9.75 -36.72 13.40
N LEU A 373 9.95 -36.58 14.71
CA LEU A 373 10.23 -35.31 15.40
C LEU A 373 11.68 -34.81 15.22
N SER A 374 12.53 -35.58 14.52
CA SER A 374 13.93 -35.22 14.28
C SER A 374 14.18 -34.32 13.05
N ASN A 375 13.11 -33.90 12.36
CA ASN A 375 13.20 -33.03 11.18
C ASN A 375 12.35 -31.75 11.30
N GLU A 376 12.90 -30.74 11.95
CA GLU A 376 12.63 -29.34 11.61
C GLU A 376 13.94 -28.66 11.15
N PRO A 377 13.93 -27.56 10.37
CA PRO A 377 12.78 -26.80 9.85
C PRO A 377 12.88 -26.45 8.34
N ILE A 378 11.75 -26.30 7.64
CA ILE A 378 11.67 -25.38 6.50
C ILE A 378 10.32 -24.65 6.58
N ASN A 379 10.36 -23.36 6.91
CA ASN A 379 9.21 -22.44 6.81
C ASN A 379 9.02 -21.98 5.36
N GLY A 380 8.74 -22.93 4.47
CA GLY A 380 8.35 -22.72 3.08
C GLY A 380 6.99 -23.35 2.81
N PRO A 381 6.18 -22.82 1.89
CA PRO A 381 4.95 -23.49 1.44
C PRO A 381 5.27 -24.89 0.89
N ASN A 382 4.38 -25.87 1.08
CA ASN A 382 4.51 -27.20 0.49
C ASN A 382 4.35 -27.13 -1.04
N SER A 383 5.41 -26.75 -1.75
CA SER A 383 5.55 -26.85 -3.20
C SER A 383 6.68 -27.83 -3.53
N ALA A 384 6.61 -28.47 -4.70
CA ALA A 384 7.65 -29.42 -5.14
C ALA A 384 9.06 -28.81 -5.14
N PHE A 385 9.18 -27.51 -5.44
CA PHE A 385 10.45 -26.78 -5.39
C PHE A 385 10.95 -26.59 -3.95
N PHE A 386 10.10 -26.18 -3.00
CA PHE A 386 10.55 -26.04 -1.62
C PHE A 386 10.89 -27.40 -1.02
N GLU A 387 10.17 -28.48 -1.36
CA GLU A 387 10.55 -29.85 -1.03
C GLU A 387 11.91 -30.24 -1.60
N GLU A 388 12.19 -29.91 -2.86
CA GLU A 388 13.53 -30.08 -3.45
C GLU A 388 14.58 -29.29 -2.65
N VAL A 389 14.31 -28.03 -2.30
CA VAL A 389 15.19 -27.22 -1.42
C VAL A 389 15.36 -27.89 -0.05
N ARG A 390 14.30 -28.45 0.55
CA ARG A 390 14.35 -29.19 1.84
C ARG A 390 15.29 -30.38 1.73
N LEU A 391 15.08 -31.21 0.71
CA LEU A 391 15.81 -32.44 0.47
C LEU A 391 17.28 -32.14 0.21
N VAL A 392 17.58 -31.21 -0.71
CA VAL A 392 18.95 -30.82 -1.05
C VAL A 392 19.64 -30.19 0.17
N ALA A 393 18.99 -29.28 0.89
CA ALA A 393 19.60 -28.66 2.07
C ALA A 393 19.89 -29.68 3.18
N ASN A 394 18.96 -30.60 3.46
CA ASN A 394 19.18 -31.65 4.45
C ASN A 394 20.32 -32.60 4.02
N GLN A 395 20.37 -33.00 2.76
CA GLN A 395 21.45 -33.83 2.23
C GLN A 395 22.81 -33.13 2.38
N GLN A 396 22.89 -31.86 1.99
CA GLN A 396 24.12 -31.08 2.11
C GLN A 396 24.52 -30.82 3.56
N LEU A 397 23.55 -30.66 4.48
CA LEU A 397 23.83 -30.56 5.92
C LEU A 397 24.46 -31.85 6.46
N GLN A 398 23.96 -33.02 6.05
CA GLN A 398 24.57 -34.31 6.43
C GLN A 398 26.01 -34.40 5.90
N HIS A 399 26.24 -34.02 4.64
CA HIS A 399 27.59 -34.00 4.07
C HIS A 399 28.52 -33.02 4.80
N ALA A 400 28.02 -31.85 5.19
CA ALA A 400 28.78 -30.87 5.97
C ALA A 400 29.14 -31.40 7.37
N LEU A 401 28.22 -32.12 8.03
CA LEU A 401 28.44 -32.68 9.37
C LEU A 401 29.29 -33.96 9.39
N ALA A 402 29.39 -34.69 8.27
CA ALA A 402 30.16 -35.93 8.18
C ALA A 402 31.64 -35.73 8.59
N ASP A 403 32.17 -36.59 9.46
CA ASP A 403 33.54 -36.45 9.95
C ASP A 403 34.54 -36.96 8.91
N VAL A 404 35.48 -36.10 8.51
CA VAL A 404 36.56 -36.43 7.57
C VAL A 404 37.90 -36.72 8.28
N SER A 405 37.92 -36.71 9.62
CA SER A 405 39.14 -36.79 10.43
C SER A 405 39.43 -38.16 11.07
N LYS A 406 38.51 -39.13 10.99
CA LYS A 406 38.72 -40.49 11.55
C LYS A 406 39.33 -41.44 10.51
N ASN A 407 40.42 -42.11 10.89
CA ASN A 407 41.26 -43.03 10.10
C ASN A 407 40.54 -44.27 9.52
N ASN A 408 39.59 -44.08 8.60
CA ASN A 408 39.14 -45.04 7.58
C ASN A 408 38.03 -44.39 6.74
N THR A 409 38.35 -43.27 6.06
CA THR A 409 37.36 -42.45 5.37
C THR A 409 36.86 -43.08 4.08
N GLU A 410 35.59 -42.83 3.79
CA GLU A 410 34.87 -43.03 2.53
C GLU A 410 35.55 -42.25 1.36
N GLY A 411 36.80 -42.56 1.02
CA GLY A 411 37.52 -42.01 -0.13
C GLY A 411 37.99 -40.55 -0.05
N TRP A 412 37.80 -39.83 1.07
CA TRP A 412 38.24 -38.43 1.20
C TRP A 412 39.75 -38.30 1.40
N GLU A 413 40.42 -37.59 0.49
CA GLU A 413 41.86 -37.32 0.53
C GLU A 413 42.14 -35.85 0.90
N LEU A 414 43.02 -35.61 1.88
CA LEU A 414 43.51 -34.27 2.19
C LEU A 414 44.36 -33.75 1.01
N PHE A 415 44.02 -32.58 0.48
CA PHE A 415 44.65 -32.03 -0.72
C PHE A 415 45.27 -30.65 -0.51
N VAL A 416 44.78 -29.86 0.46
CA VAL A 416 45.39 -28.58 0.88
C VAL A 416 45.32 -28.47 2.40
N GLU A 417 46.44 -28.15 3.03
CA GLU A 417 46.53 -27.79 4.44
C GLU A 417 47.35 -26.50 4.54
N ASP A 418 46.73 -25.43 5.06
CA ASP A 418 47.38 -24.13 5.24
C ASP A 418 46.76 -23.41 6.46
N GLY A 419 47.48 -23.43 7.58
CA GLY A 419 47.02 -22.89 8.85
C GLY A 419 45.71 -23.54 9.32
N ASN A 420 44.68 -22.72 9.57
CA ASN A 420 43.35 -23.19 9.99
C ASN A 420 42.47 -23.68 8.84
N LEU A 421 42.95 -23.65 7.58
CA LEU A 421 42.21 -24.13 6.42
C LEU A 421 42.70 -25.54 6.03
N LYS A 422 41.80 -26.52 6.09
CA LYS A 422 42.02 -27.88 5.57
C LYS A 422 41.01 -28.18 4.49
N MET A 423 41.46 -28.70 3.34
CA MET A 423 40.58 -29.09 2.25
C MET A 423 40.79 -30.54 1.85
N TYR A 424 39.67 -31.24 1.73
CA TYR A 424 39.57 -32.63 1.33
C TYR A 424 38.85 -32.72 -0.01
N LYS A 425 39.22 -33.71 -0.82
CA LYS A 425 38.56 -34.04 -2.08
C LYS A 425 38.10 -35.50 -2.07
N LEU A 426 37.04 -35.80 -2.82
CA LEU A 426 36.60 -37.14 -3.14
C LEU A 426 36.71 -37.32 -4.66
N GLU A 427 37.40 -38.35 -5.15
CA GLU A 427 37.47 -38.58 -6.60
C GLU A 427 36.16 -39.18 -7.11
N ASN A 428 35.42 -38.45 -7.95
CA ASN A 428 34.18 -38.92 -8.56
C ASN A 428 34.12 -38.51 -10.05
N GLU A 429 33.49 -39.35 -10.88
CA GLU A 429 33.38 -39.16 -12.32
C GLU A 429 32.00 -39.56 -12.80
N ILE A 430 31.29 -38.65 -13.47
CA ILE A 430 29.98 -38.92 -14.07
C ILE A 430 30.10 -38.63 -15.57
N ASP A 431 29.78 -39.62 -16.41
CA ASP A 431 29.81 -39.52 -17.88
C ASP A 431 31.15 -39.03 -18.48
N GLY A 432 32.29 -39.42 -17.88
CA GLY A 432 33.63 -39.02 -18.33
C GLY A 432 34.02 -37.58 -17.96
N ILE A 433 33.20 -36.89 -17.16
CA ILE A 433 33.46 -35.55 -16.62
C ILE A 433 33.80 -35.70 -15.14
N VAL A 434 34.97 -35.20 -14.75
CA VAL A 434 35.39 -35.19 -13.35
C VAL A 434 34.55 -34.22 -12.56
N ILE A 435 33.98 -34.74 -11.48
CA ILE A 435 33.25 -33.99 -10.48
C ILE A 435 33.96 -34.36 -9.19
N ASP A 436 34.85 -33.50 -8.71
CA ASP A 436 35.57 -33.74 -7.46
C ASP A 436 34.77 -33.04 -6.34
N PRO A 437 33.89 -33.70 -5.55
CA PRO A 437 33.34 -33.11 -4.35
C PRO A 437 34.46 -32.60 -3.44
N LEU A 438 34.35 -31.35 -3.02
CA LEU A 438 35.29 -30.68 -2.15
C LEU A 438 34.65 -30.42 -0.81
N LYS A 439 35.43 -30.60 0.26
CA LYS A 439 35.07 -30.21 1.61
C LYS A 439 36.20 -29.42 2.25
N ALA A 440 35.93 -28.19 2.64
CA ALA A 440 36.86 -27.31 3.33
C ALA A 440 36.40 -27.07 4.77
N LEU A 441 37.35 -27.16 5.70
CA LEU A 441 37.21 -26.81 7.09
C LEU A 441 38.03 -25.55 7.34
N HIS A 442 37.42 -24.51 7.89
CA HIS A 442 38.08 -23.25 8.21
C HIS A 442 37.55 -22.67 9.52
N CYS A 443 38.37 -21.88 10.22
CA CYS A 443 37.95 -21.18 11.43
C CYS A 443 38.43 -19.73 11.38
N ILE A 444 37.58 -18.82 11.84
CA ILE A 444 37.87 -17.38 11.92
C ILE A 444 37.50 -16.82 13.29
N GLU A 445 38.33 -15.94 13.82
CA GLU A 445 38.12 -15.30 15.12
C GLU A 445 37.31 -14.01 14.99
N GLY A 446 36.54 -13.68 16.04
CA GLY A 446 35.84 -12.40 16.13
C GLY A 446 34.64 -12.22 15.21
N VAL A 447 34.15 -13.31 14.61
CA VAL A 447 32.99 -13.31 13.70
C VAL A 447 31.97 -14.34 14.19
N THR A 448 30.69 -14.03 14.11
CA THR A 448 29.60 -14.98 14.39
C THR A 448 29.19 -15.75 13.12
N ALA A 449 28.62 -16.94 13.29
CA ALA A 449 28.07 -17.73 12.19
C ALA A 449 27.03 -16.96 11.37
N ARG A 450 26.17 -16.19 12.05
CA ARG A 450 25.15 -15.37 11.39
C ARG A 450 25.76 -14.25 10.54
N GLU A 451 26.75 -13.52 11.05
CA GLU A 451 27.45 -12.47 10.29
C GLU A 451 28.11 -13.03 9.03
N PHE A 452 28.78 -14.18 9.15
CA PHE A 452 29.46 -14.83 8.04
C PHE A 452 28.47 -15.27 6.94
N ILE A 453 27.37 -15.89 7.34
CA ILE A 453 26.34 -16.39 6.44
C ILE A 453 25.55 -15.25 5.77
N ASP A 454 25.24 -14.18 6.50
CA ASP A 454 24.50 -13.04 5.95
C ASP A 454 25.30 -12.35 4.85
N ILE A 455 26.60 -12.16 5.06
CA ILE A 455 27.50 -11.58 4.06
C ILE A 455 27.70 -12.53 2.87
N PHE A 456 27.71 -13.85 3.08
CA PHE A 456 27.83 -14.81 1.98
C PHE A 456 26.57 -14.88 1.13
N PHE A 457 25.39 -14.73 1.75
CA PHE A 457 24.10 -14.82 1.09
C PHE A 457 23.76 -13.56 0.27
N ASP A 458 24.19 -12.38 0.73
CA ASP A 458 23.85 -11.10 0.10
C ASP A 458 24.39 -10.99 -1.35
N PRO A 459 23.52 -10.90 -2.38
CA PRO A 459 23.92 -10.86 -3.77
C PRO A 459 24.53 -9.52 -4.22
N PHE A 460 24.28 -8.42 -3.50
CA PHE A 460 24.73 -7.08 -3.90
C PHE A 460 26.23 -6.88 -3.63
N ILE A 461 26.74 -7.51 -2.57
CA ILE A 461 28.11 -7.35 -2.13
C ILE A 461 29.06 -8.45 -2.65
N LYS A 462 28.54 -9.45 -3.39
CA LYS A 462 29.36 -10.56 -3.92
C LYS A 462 30.55 -10.08 -4.77
N LYS A 463 30.37 -9.00 -5.53
CA LYS A 463 31.45 -8.43 -6.38
C LYS A 463 32.54 -7.71 -5.60
N GLU A 464 32.30 -7.36 -4.33
CA GLU A 464 33.29 -6.67 -3.51
C GLU A 464 34.41 -7.61 -3.07
N TRP A 465 34.12 -8.91 -2.94
CA TRP A 465 35.07 -9.91 -2.45
C TRP A 465 35.39 -11.04 -3.45
N ASP A 466 34.55 -11.28 -4.46
CA ASP A 466 34.80 -12.28 -5.50
C ASP A 466 35.23 -11.61 -6.81
N ASP A 467 36.54 -11.60 -7.07
CA ASP A 467 37.12 -11.04 -8.29
C ASP A 467 36.77 -11.84 -9.55
N THR A 468 36.22 -13.03 -9.39
CA THR A 468 35.79 -13.89 -10.49
C THR A 468 34.41 -13.54 -11.02
N ILE A 469 33.60 -12.78 -10.27
CA ILE A 469 32.24 -12.40 -10.68
C ILE A 469 32.27 -11.12 -11.51
N GLN A 470 31.74 -11.17 -12.73
CA GLN A 470 31.52 -10.00 -13.60
C GLN A 470 30.15 -9.37 -13.34
N SER A 471 29.09 -10.18 -13.29
CA SER A 471 27.73 -9.75 -12.95
C SER A 471 27.05 -10.77 -12.03
N CYS A 472 26.20 -10.26 -11.14
CA CYS A 472 25.34 -11.06 -10.27
C CYS A 472 23.99 -10.35 -10.24
N VAL A 473 22.94 -11.02 -10.74
CA VAL A 473 21.61 -10.46 -10.90
C VAL A 473 20.62 -11.34 -10.17
N ILE A 474 19.74 -10.71 -9.38
CA ILE A 474 18.58 -11.38 -8.80
C ILE A 474 17.56 -11.59 -9.92
N ILE A 475 17.33 -12.84 -10.28
CA ILE A 475 16.29 -13.20 -11.25
C ILE A 475 14.91 -13.13 -10.59
N GLU A 476 14.82 -13.65 -9.37
CA GLU A 476 13.58 -13.71 -8.61
C GLU A 476 13.89 -13.88 -7.13
N GLN A 477 13.23 -13.10 -6.28
CA GLN A 477 13.34 -13.23 -4.82
C GLN A 477 12.09 -13.90 -4.27
N LEU A 478 12.25 -15.13 -3.78
CA LEU A 478 11.15 -15.96 -3.26
C LEU A 478 10.83 -15.64 -1.79
N SER A 479 11.85 -15.30 -1.02
CA SER A 479 11.72 -14.92 0.40
C SER A 479 12.93 -14.06 0.84
N PRO A 480 12.91 -13.49 2.05
CA PRO A 480 14.11 -12.86 2.64
C PRO A 480 15.29 -13.83 2.79
N ASP A 481 15.04 -15.14 2.77
CA ASP A 481 16.02 -16.21 2.94
C ASP A 481 16.21 -17.07 1.67
N SER A 482 15.51 -16.78 0.57
CA SER A 482 15.51 -17.59 -0.66
C SER A 482 15.54 -16.73 -1.92
N VAL A 483 16.50 -16.95 -2.81
CA VAL A 483 16.67 -16.12 -4.02
C VAL A 483 17.20 -16.93 -5.21
N PHE A 484 16.73 -16.65 -6.42
CA PHE A 484 17.35 -17.11 -7.66
C PHE A 484 18.36 -16.09 -8.17
N LEU A 485 19.59 -16.55 -8.42
CA LEU A 485 20.70 -15.73 -8.86
C LEU A 485 21.24 -16.23 -10.20
N HIS A 486 21.48 -15.28 -11.10
CA HIS A 486 22.27 -15.47 -12.31
C HIS A 486 23.61 -14.74 -12.16
N GLN A 487 24.70 -15.48 -12.30
CA GLN A 487 26.05 -14.96 -12.21
C GLN A 487 26.82 -15.20 -13.50
N VAL A 488 27.47 -14.15 -14.00
CA VAL A 488 28.42 -14.23 -15.11
C VAL A 488 29.83 -14.12 -14.53
N HIS A 489 30.67 -15.09 -14.86
CA HIS A 489 32.04 -15.20 -14.37
C HIS A 489 33.02 -14.63 -15.39
N ARG A 490 34.10 -13.99 -14.91
CA ARG A 490 35.26 -13.59 -15.71
C ARG A 490 35.92 -14.86 -16.29
N ARG A 491 36.76 -14.71 -17.33
CA ARG A 491 37.47 -15.84 -17.96
C ARG A 491 38.51 -16.45 -17.01
N ILE A 492 38.05 -17.30 -16.08
CA ILE A 492 38.88 -18.18 -15.24
C ILE A 492 39.30 -19.43 -16.06
N TRP A 493 38.48 -19.80 -17.04
CA TRP A 493 38.67 -20.98 -17.88
C TRP A 493 39.15 -20.59 -19.29
N PRO A 494 40.07 -21.37 -19.90
CA PRO A 494 40.84 -20.92 -21.06
C PRO A 494 40.08 -20.73 -22.38
N THR A 495 38.81 -21.13 -22.51
CA THR A 495 38.16 -21.26 -23.84
C THR A 495 36.80 -20.59 -24.02
N ALA A 496 36.01 -20.30 -22.97
CA ALA A 496 34.67 -19.67 -23.13
C ALA A 496 34.16 -18.97 -21.86
N THR A 497 33.27 -17.98 -22.02
CA THR A 497 32.59 -17.28 -20.90
C THR A 497 31.74 -18.27 -20.12
N ARG A 498 31.73 -18.16 -18.79
CA ARG A 498 31.01 -19.08 -17.89
C ARG A 498 29.92 -18.34 -17.12
N GLU A 499 28.78 -19.00 -16.98
CA GLU A 499 27.63 -18.47 -16.27
C GLU A 499 27.02 -19.52 -15.36
N SER A 500 26.46 -19.11 -14.23
CA SER A 500 25.73 -20.00 -13.33
C SER A 500 24.35 -19.43 -13.02
N LEU A 501 23.35 -20.30 -13.05
CA LEU A 501 21.99 -20.00 -12.62
C LEU A 501 21.63 -20.97 -11.50
N PHE A 502 21.30 -20.44 -10.32
CA PHE A 502 21.07 -21.26 -9.13
C PHE A 502 20.08 -20.58 -8.20
N TRP A 503 19.42 -21.37 -7.36
CA TRP A 503 18.76 -20.84 -6.16
C TRP A 503 19.73 -20.86 -5.00
N SER A 504 19.61 -19.87 -4.10
CA SER A 504 20.35 -19.74 -2.85
C SER A 504 19.34 -19.68 -1.70
N GLN A 505 19.57 -20.47 -0.66
CA GLN A 505 18.72 -20.56 0.53
C GLN A 505 19.56 -20.42 1.80
N ARG A 506 19.20 -19.48 2.67
CA ARG A 506 19.74 -19.32 4.04
C ARG A 506 18.86 -20.05 5.05
N LEU A 507 19.46 -20.70 6.05
CA LEU A 507 18.79 -21.57 7.02
C LEU A 507 19.38 -21.40 8.42
N ASN A 508 18.52 -21.34 9.44
CA ASN A 508 18.92 -21.56 10.83
C ASN A 508 18.90 -23.06 11.12
N VAL A 509 20.05 -23.63 11.47
CA VAL A 509 20.23 -25.06 11.75
C VAL A 509 20.73 -25.30 13.18
N SER A 510 20.43 -24.37 14.09
CA SER A 510 20.89 -24.42 15.49
C SER A 510 20.39 -25.64 16.26
N SER A 511 19.36 -26.35 15.78
CA SER A 511 18.90 -27.63 16.33
C SER A 511 19.89 -28.79 16.07
N LYS A 512 20.74 -28.67 15.05
CA LYS A 512 21.73 -29.69 14.62
C LYS A 512 23.18 -29.19 14.79
N LYS A 513 23.39 -28.20 15.66
CA LYS A 513 24.72 -27.66 15.99
C LYS A 513 25.56 -28.66 16.79
N SER A 514 26.88 -28.51 16.77
CA SER A 514 27.76 -29.26 17.66
C SER A 514 27.59 -28.81 19.12
N SER A 515 27.91 -29.68 20.08
CA SER A 515 27.68 -29.42 21.52
C SER A 515 28.41 -28.20 22.06
N ASP A 516 29.52 -27.82 21.42
CA ASP A 516 30.38 -26.67 21.72
C ASP A 516 29.92 -25.37 21.01
N ALA A 517 28.93 -25.45 20.10
CA ALA A 517 28.44 -24.29 19.38
C ALA A 517 27.29 -23.57 20.11
N PHE A 518 27.26 -22.25 20.05
CA PHE A 518 26.18 -21.38 20.52
C PHE A 518 25.00 -21.38 19.55
N ASP A 519 25.26 -21.11 18.27
CA ASP A 519 24.27 -21.17 17.17
C ASP A 519 24.90 -21.77 15.90
N ALA A 520 24.04 -22.15 14.94
CA ALA A 520 24.48 -22.68 13.66
C ALA A 520 23.59 -22.19 12.51
N TRP A 521 24.23 -21.76 11.42
CA TRP A 521 23.60 -21.20 10.23
C TRP A 521 24.17 -21.83 8.98
N MET A 522 23.34 -22.00 7.95
CA MET A 522 23.77 -22.60 6.69
C MET A 522 23.24 -21.82 5.49
N VAL A 523 24.02 -21.75 4.41
CA VAL A 523 23.55 -21.35 3.07
C VAL A 523 23.75 -22.51 2.11
N CYS A 524 22.72 -22.83 1.34
CA CYS A 524 22.76 -23.84 0.29
C CYS A 524 22.47 -23.19 -1.07
N ASN A 525 23.34 -23.41 -2.04
CA ASN A 525 23.21 -22.96 -3.42
C ASN A 525 23.14 -24.17 -4.34
N LYS A 526 22.15 -24.24 -5.24
CA LYS A 526 22.00 -25.35 -6.19
C LYS A 526 21.59 -24.85 -7.56
N SER A 527 22.32 -25.28 -8.58
CA SER A 527 22.02 -24.91 -9.96
C SER A 527 20.66 -25.41 -10.41
N THR A 528 19.99 -24.57 -11.19
CA THR A 528 18.66 -24.82 -11.75
C THR A 528 18.65 -24.50 -13.24
N ASN A 529 17.70 -25.08 -13.96
CA ASN A 529 17.42 -24.72 -15.35
C ASN A 529 16.14 -23.89 -15.41
N ARG A 530 16.13 -22.85 -16.24
CA ARG A 530 14.97 -22.00 -16.50
C ARG A 530 14.99 -21.56 -17.96
N GLU A 531 13.90 -21.79 -18.67
CA GLU A 531 13.78 -21.45 -20.09
C GLU A 531 13.73 -19.93 -20.32
N ASP A 532 13.26 -19.16 -19.34
CA ASP A 532 13.18 -17.70 -19.40
C ASP A 532 14.51 -16.98 -19.15
N VAL A 533 15.60 -17.71 -18.87
CA VAL A 533 16.93 -17.15 -18.63
C VAL A 533 17.93 -17.75 -19.61
N GLU A 534 18.05 -17.13 -20.78
CA GLU A 534 19.01 -17.52 -21.82
C GLU A 534 20.47 -17.27 -21.42
N LEU A 535 21.40 -17.83 -22.18
CA LEU A 535 22.84 -17.57 -22.03
C LEU A 535 23.16 -16.14 -22.50
N SER A 536 24.11 -15.47 -21.85
CA SER A 536 24.49 -14.09 -22.24
C SER A 536 25.17 -14.01 -23.61
N SER A 537 25.70 -15.12 -24.13
CA SER A 537 26.18 -15.20 -25.52
C SER A 537 26.11 -16.63 -26.05
N SER A 538 26.11 -16.78 -27.39
CA SER A 538 26.10 -18.08 -28.09
C SER A 538 27.34 -18.94 -27.81
N SER A 539 28.41 -18.34 -27.27
CA SER A 539 29.66 -19.03 -26.87
C SER A 539 29.78 -19.24 -25.37
N ALA A 540 28.81 -18.75 -24.57
CA ALA A 540 28.81 -18.93 -23.13
C ALA A 540 28.35 -20.34 -22.75
N VAL A 541 28.84 -20.83 -21.61
CA VAL A 541 28.55 -22.19 -21.13
C VAL A 541 28.08 -22.13 -19.68
N ARG A 542 26.99 -22.87 -19.37
CA ARG A 542 26.40 -22.91 -18.03
C ARG A 542 27.17 -23.86 -17.11
N VAL A 543 27.78 -23.32 -16.06
CA VAL A 543 28.34 -24.07 -14.93
C VAL A 543 27.19 -24.52 -14.02
N LYS A 544 27.19 -25.79 -13.64
CA LYS A 544 26.24 -26.34 -12.66
C LYS A 544 26.99 -26.67 -11.37
N PHE A 545 26.36 -26.47 -10.22
CA PHE A 545 26.96 -26.80 -8.93
C PHE A 545 25.92 -27.03 -7.85
N THR A 546 26.38 -27.70 -6.78
CA THR A 546 25.73 -27.74 -5.47
C THR A 546 26.75 -27.30 -4.44
N ILE A 547 26.44 -26.27 -3.66
CA ILE A 547 27.34 -25.71 -2.65
C ILE A 547 26.56 -25.58 -1.35
N ALA A 548 27.19 -25.93 -0.23
CA ALA A 548 26.70 -25.62 1.09
C ALA A 548 27.80 -25.07 1.98
N MET A 549 27.47 -24.02 2.73
CA MET A 549 28.34 -23.40 3.72
C MET A 549 27.63 -23.44 5.06
N LEU A 550 28.15 -24.25 5.99
CA LEU A 550 27.69 -24.35 7.37
C LEU A 550 28.65 -23.57 8.27
N CYS A 551 28.12 -22.63 9.04
CA CYS A 551 28.87 -21.84 10.00
C CYS A 551 28.31 -22.05 11.40
N GLN A 552 29.19 -22.18 12.39
CA GLN A 552 28.82 -22.38 13.80
C GLN A 552 29.59 -21.41 14.68
N THR A 553 28.88 -20.68 15.56
CA THR A 553 29.53 -19.77 16.51
C THR A 553 29.96 -20.56 17.72
N ILE A 554 31.26 -20.59 18.02
CA ILE A 554 31.85 -21.21 19.21
C ILE A 554 32.18 -20.09 20.20
N LEU A 555 31.78 -20.28 21.46
CA LEU A 555 32.16 -19.40 22.56
C LEU A 555 33.40 -19.99 23.23
N LYS A 556 34.48 -19.19 23.30
CA LYS A 556 35.74 -19.60 23.92
C LYS A 556 35.72 -19.50 25.44
N THR A 557 34.79 -18.72 25.99
CA THR A 557 34.68 -18.45 27.42
C THR A 557 33.24 -18.64 27.89
N ASN A 558 33.08 -18.95 29.18
CA ASN A 558 31.77 -19.07 29.83
C ASN A 558 31.27 -17.72 30.40
N LYS A 559 31.73 -16.59 29.83
CA LYS A 559 31.29 -15.27 30.29
C LYS A 559 29.79 -15.09 30.02
N PRO A 560 29.09 -14.29 30.85
CA PRO A 560 27.75 -13.84 30.53
C PRO A 560 27.70 -13.18 29.15
N ILE A 561 26.60 -13.42 28.43
CA ILE A 561 26.35 -12.96 27.07
C ILE A 561 26.61 -11.45 26.90
N GLU A 562 26.28 -10.68 27.92
CA GLU A 562 26.38 -9.21 27.98
C GLU A 562 27.82 -8.71 28.11
N GLN A 563 28.77 -9.61 28.43
CA GLN A 563 30.19 -9.32 28.64
C GLN A 563 31.10 -9.95 27.56
N LEU A 564 30.51 -10.62 26.57
CA LEU A 564 31.26 -11.22 25.47
C LEU A 564 31.84 -10.15 24.55
N THR A 565 33.13 -10.22 24.28
CA THR A 565 33.82 -9.41 23.26
C THR A 565 34.13 -10.27 22.03
N ARG A 566 34.55 -9.64 20.92
CA ARG A 566 34.88 -10.38 19.67
C ARG A 566 35.97 -11.43 19.91
N ASP A 567 36.90 -11.15 20.82
CA ASP A 567 37.97 -12.09 21.18
C ASP A 567 37.45 -13.38 21.85
N ASP A 568 36.23 -13.36 22.41
CA ASP A 568 35.59 -14.50 23.05
C ASP A 568 34.86 -15.43 22.04
N ILE A 569 34.85 -15.10 20.75
CA ILE A 569 34.03 -15.78 19.74
C ILE A 569 34.86 -16.27 18.56
N GLN A 570 34.60 -17.51 18.13
CA GLN A 570 35.16 -18.11 16.92
C GLN A 570 34.03 -18.63 16.02
N CYS A 571 34.11 -18.42 14.72
CA CYS A 571 33.22 -19.06 13.75
C CYS A 571 33.92 -20.25 13.10
N LYS A 572 33.35 -21.45 13.29
CA LYS A 572 33.75 -22.67 12.59
C LYS A 572 32.97 -22.80 11.30
N ILE A 573 33.67 -22.89 10.18
CA ILE A 573 33.13 -22.88 8.83
C ILE A 573 33.39 -24.25 8.18
N VAL A 574 32.35 -24.84 7.62
CA VAL A 574 32.43 -26.03 6.78
C VAL A 574 31.82 -25.69 5.43
N TYR A 575 32.63 -25.77 4.39
CA TYR A 575 32.22 -25.48 3.02
C TYR A 575 32.30 -26.74 2.17
N VAL A 576 31.18 -27.16 1.60
CA VAL A 576 31.06 -28.31 0.71
C VAL A 576 30.67 -27.82 -0.68
N ALA A 577 31.36 -28.28 -1.71
CA ALA A 577 31.07 -27.91 -3.08
C ALA A 577 31.21 -29.08 -4.04
N GLU A 578 30.26 -29.18 -4.96
CA GLU A 578 30.26 -30.11 -6.08
C GLU A 578 30.01 -29.28 -7.34
N VAL A 579 30.97 -29.22 -8.26
CA VAL A 579 30.91 -28.32 -9.42
C VAL A 579 31.11 -29.08 -10.72
N HIS A 580 30.19 -28.85 -11.66
CA HIS A 580 30.23 -29.32 -13.04
C HIS A 580 30.56 -28.13 -13.97
N PRO A 581 31.70 -28.14 -14.68
CA PRO A 581 32.18 -26.99 -15.45
C PRO A 581 31.38 -26.68 -16.74
N GLY A 582 30.40 -27.51 -17.08
CA GLY A 582 29.45 -27.26 -18.19
C GLY A 582 29.97 -27.55 -19.60
N GLY A 583 31.21 -28.01 -19.75
CA GLY A 583 31.83 -28.34 -21.05
C GLY A 583 33.13 -29.12 -20.87
N TRP A 584 33.80 -29.49 -21.97
CA TRP A 584 35.01 -30.33 -21.91
C TRP A 584 36.21 -29.54 -21.34
N VAL A 585 36.68 -29.96 -20.16
CA VAL A 585 37.92 -29.47 -19.53
C VAL A 585 38.70 -30.69 -19.04
N PRO A 586 40.01 -30.84 -19.37
CA PRO A 586 40.82 -31.95 -18.89
C PRO A 586 40.87 -32.02 -17.36
N LYS A 587 40.89 -33.24 -16.79
CA LYS A 587 40.98 -33.49 -15.33
C LYS A 587 42.06 -32.65 -14.64
N ILE A 588 43.23 -32.57 -15.27
CA ILE A 588 44.40 -31.82 -14.79
C ILE A 588 44.08 -30.32 -14.69
N GLY A 589 43.37 -29.75 -15.67
CA GLY A 589 43.02 -28.34 -15.71
C GLY A 589 42.01 -27.95 -14.63
N VAL A 590 40.96 -28.76 -14.43
CA VAL A 590 39.96 -28.55 -13.36
C VAL A 590 40.63 -28.59 -11.99
N ARG A 591 41.50 -29.57 -11.76
CA ARG A 591 42.22 -29.75 -10.49
C ARG A 591 43.18 -28.60 -10.19
N GLN A 592 43.87 -28.07 -11.20
CA GLN A 592 44.73 -26.89 -11.00
C GLN A 592 43.92 -25.64 -10.62
N VAL A 593 42.76 -25.42 -11.26
CA VAL A 593 41.87 -24.30 -10.90
C VAL A 593 41.35 -24.48 -9.49
N TYR A 594 40.91 -25.69 -9.09
CA TYR A 594 40.39 -25.93 -7.75
C TYR A 594 41.45 -25.73 -6.67
N LYS A 595 42.67 -26.22 -6.91
CA LYS A 595 43.82 -26.05 -6.00
C LYS A 595 44.16 -24.59 -5.76
N LYS A 596 43.95 -23.73 -6.76
CA LYS A 596 44.32 -22.31 -6.70
C LYS A 596 43.18 -21.41 -6.21
N GLU A 597 41.99 -21.57 -6.77
CA GLU A 597 40.91 -20.59 -6.59
C GLU A 597 40.09 -20.80 -5.32
N TYR A 598 39.84 -22.04 -4.86
CA TYR A 598 39.04 -22.25 -3.64
C TYR A 598 39.72 -21.80 -2.34
N PRO A 599 41.03 -22.10 -2.11
CA PRO A 599 41.74 -21.54 -0.96
C PRO A 599 41.78 -20.02 -1.00
N LYS A 600 41.98 -19.44 -2.20
CA LYS A 600 41.98 -17.99 -2.41
C LYS A 600 40.60 -17.38 -2.11
N PHE A 601 39.52 -18.02 -2.55
CA PHE A 601 38.14 -17.63 -2.26
C PHE A 601 37.88 -17.62 -0.76
N LEU A 602 38.09 -18.74 -0.05
CA LEU A 602 37.78 -18.81 1.38
C LEU A 602 38.60 -17.81 2.20
N ARG A 603 39.86 -17.56 1.85
CA ARG A 603 40.69 -16.54 2.54
C ARG A 603 40.22 -15.12 2.26
N THR A 604 40.02 -14.79 0.99
CA THR A 604 39.59 -13.44 0.58
C THR A 604 38.23 -13.13 1.21
N PHE A 605 37.30 -14.09 1.15
CA PHE A 605 35.98 -13.95 1.74
C PHE A 605 36.02 -13.84 3.26
N SER A 606 36.77 -14.72 3.94
CA SER A 606 36.90 -14.69 5.40
C SER A 606 37.52 -13.38 5.89
N LYS A 607 38.57 -12.90 5.22
CA LYS A 607 39.20 -11.61 5.51
C LYS A 607 38.22 -10.45 5.31
N TYR A 608 37.47 -10.46 4.20
CA TYR A 608 36.45 -9.45 3.91
C TYR A 608 35.36 -9.42 4.98
N VAL A 609 34.85 -10.59 5.40
CA VAL A 609 33.87 -10.68 6.50
C VAL A 609 34.43 -10.10 7.78
N TYR A 610 35.65 -10.49 8.17
CA TYR A 610 36.32 -9.94 9.35
C TYR A 610 36.47 -8.42 9.27
N ASP A 611 36.93 -7.89 8.14
CA ASP A 611 37.13 -6.45 7.94
C ASP A 611 35.82 -5.65 8.05
N LYS A 612 34.68 -6.22 7.62
CA LYS A 612 33.34 -5.62 7.75
C LYS A 612 32.79 -5.63 9.18
N VAL A 613 33.24 -6.54 10.04
CA VAL A 613 32.66 -6.73 11.38
C VAL A 613 33.58 -6.35 12.54
N LYS A 614 34.91 -6.30 12.33
CA LYS A 614 35.92 -6.06 13.40
C LYS A 614 35.69 -4.80 14.24
N ASN A 615 35.06 -3.76 13.68
CA ASN A 615 34.79 -2.48 14.37
C ASN A 615 33.36 -2.37 14.93
N LYS A 616 32.53 -3.40 14.82
CA LYS A 616 31.16 -3.36 15.37
C LYS A 616 31.21 -3.68 16.87
N GLU A 617 30.90 -2.68 17.70
CA GLU A 617 30.97 -2.72 19.18
C GLU A 617 29.95 -3.66 19.86
N ASN A 618 28.99 -4.22 19.13
CA ASN A 618 27.94 -5.05 19.71
C ASN A 618 27.86 -6.40 18.99
N LEU A 619 28.28 -7.46 19.68
CA LEU A 619 28.13 -8.84 19.23
C LEU A 619 26.69 -9.36 19.26
N MET A 620 25.78 -8.59 19.88
CA MET A 620 24.47 -9.06 20.35
C MET A 620 23.28 -8.22 19.87
N PHE A 621 23.35 -7.57 18.70
CA PHE A 621 22.27 -6.64 18.33
C PHE A 621 20.97 -7.29 17.83
N ILE A 622 20.91 -8.62 17.58
CA ILE A 622 19.67 -9.20 17.02
C ILE A 622 19.16 -10.50 17.70
N SER A 623 19.98 -11.32 18.39
CA SER A 623 19.49 -12.66 18.81
C SER A 623 19.17 -12.89 20.29
N SER A 624 19.58 -12.07 21.26
CA SER A 624 19.36 -12.41 22.69
C SER A 624 18.07 -11.87 23.31
N LYS A 625 17.51 -10.75 22.83
CA LYS A 625 16.29 -10.16 23.41
C LYS A 625 15.01 -10.95 23.14
N LEU A 626 15.00 -11.81 22.11
CA LEU A 626 13.89 -12.71 21.79
C LEU A 626 14.11 -14.15 22.29
N PHE A 627 15.37 -14.55 22.49
CA PHE A 627 15.73 -15.93 22.84
C PHE A 627 15.82 -16.17 24.37
N GLN A 628 16.15 -15.15 25.17
CA GLN A 628 16.08 -15.25 26.65
C GLN A 628 14.63 -15.31 27.16
N VAL A 629 13.69 -14.64 26.48
CA VAL A 629 12.26 -14.62 26.85
C VAL A 629 11.57 -15.97 26.58
N THR A 630 12.13 -16.82 25.72
CA THR A 630 11.53 -18.12 25.39
C THR A 630 12.11 -19.27 26.21
N ASN A 631 13.38 -19.20 26.66
CA ASN A 631 14.02 -20.26 27.45
C ASN A 631 14.00 -20.05 28.98
N GLN A 632 13.67 -18.86 29.49
CA GLN A 632 13.42 -18.67 30.93
C GLN A 632 12.02 -19.13 31.39
N PHE A 633 11.10 -19.38 30.45
CA PHE A 633 9.74 -19.84 30.76
C PHE A 633 9.57 -21.36 30.78
N SER A 634 10.56 -22.10 30.28
CA SER A 634 10.51 -23.57 30.18
C SER A 634 11.20 -24.30 31.34
N SER A 635 11.92 -23.61 32.22
CA SER A 635 12.74 -24.25 33.27
C SER A 635 12.18 -24.21 34.69
N ASN A 636 11.03 -23.58 34.96
CA ASN A 636 10.49 -23.46 36.33
C ASN A 636 8.99 -23.81 36.44
N ILE A 637 8.59 -24.99 35.95
CA ILE A 637 7.26 -25.55 36.23
C ILE A 637 7.34 -26.33 37.54
N GLY A 638 6.95 -25.69 38.65
CA GLY A 638 6.99 -26.32 39.97
C GLY A 638 5.94 -25.90 41.01
N ASN A 639 5.22 -24.77 40.86
CA ASN A 639 4.31 -24.31 41.92
C ASN A 639 2.87 -24.08 41.46
N SER A 640 1.93 -24.66 42.21
CA SER A 640 0.48 -24.66 41.97
C SER A 640 -0.16 -23.26 42.06
N SER A 641 0.50 -22.29 42.68
CA SER A 641 0.04 -20.90 42.74
C SER A 641 0.12 -20.18 41.39
N ASP A 642 1.06 -20.55 40.53
CA ASP A 642 1.24 -19.94 39.21
C ASP A 642 0.25 -20.50 38.18
N ARG A 643 -0.28 -21.71 38.39
CA ARG A 643 -1.38 -22.27 37.59
C ARG A 643 -2.68 -21.47 37.71
N ASN A 644 -3.05 -21.05 38.93
CA ASN A 644 -4.24 -20.22 39.13
C ASN A 644 -4.06 -18.77 38.62
N ARG A 645 -2.81 -18.28 38.62
CA ARG A 645 -2.45 -17.00 37.98
C ARG A 645 -2.48 -17.10 36.45
N LEU A 646 -2.02 -18.23 35.90
CA LEU A 646 -2.08 -18.56 34.47
C LEU A 646 -3.51 -18.74 33.98
N GLU A 647 -4.38 -19.46 34.70
CA GLU A 647 -5.80 -19.57 34.36
C GLU A 647 -6.54 -18.22 34.47
N GLY A 648 -6.17 -17.39 35.45
CA GLY A 648 -6.66 -16.02 35.56
C GLY A 648 -6.21 -15.14 34.38
N MET A 649 -4.96 -15.28 33.94
CA MET A 649 -4.39 -14.59 32.79
C MET A 649 -4.97 -15.11 31.47
N GLU A 650 -5.18 -16.42 31.31
CA GLU A 650 -5.84 -17.03 30.15
C GLU A 650 -7.29 -16.58 30.04
N ARG A 651 -8.03 -16.46 31.15
CA ARG A 651 -9.38 -15.88 31.14
C ARG A 651 -9.39 -14.40 30.77
N ILE A 652 -8.33 -13.66 31.10
CA ILE A 652 -8.16 -12.24 30.70
C ILE A 652 -7.74 -12.13 29.22
N ILE A 653 -6.86 -13.00 28.74
CA ILE A 653 -6.39 -13.10 27.36
C ILE A 653 -7.55 -13.50 26.43
N ALA A 654 -8.37 -14.47 26.85
CA ALA A 654 -9.57 -14.93 26.15
C ALA A 654 -10.71 -13.87 26.13
N ARG A 655 -10.80 -12.99 27.15
CA ARG A 655 -11.82 -11.93 27.21
C ARG A 655 -11.42 -10.58 26.62
N LYS A 656 -10.12 -10.26 26.51
CA LYS A 656 -9.67 -8.88 26.18
C LYS A 656 -8.74 -8.74 24.97
N GLY A 657 -8.35 -9.84 24.31
CA GLY A 657 -7.68 -9.82 23.02
C GLY A 657 -6.23 -9.30 23.02
N VAL A 658 -5.52 -9.64 21.95
CA VAL A 658 -4.09 -9.38 21.68
C VAL A 658 -3.74 -7.88 21.61
N ASP A 659 -4.73 -7.00 21.49
CA ASP A 659 -4.56 -5.53 21.36
C ASP A 659 -3.88 -4.86 22.56
N LYS A 660 -3.80 -5.51 23.72
CA LYS A 660 -3.02 -4.97 24.85
C LYS A 660 -1.55 -5.39 24.83
N ILE A 661 -1.17 -6.47 24.16
CA ILE A 661 0.22 -6.96 24.20
C ILE A 661 1.14 -6.10 23.30
N GLU A 662 0.65 -5.61 22.14
CA GLU A 662 1.39 -4.61 21.34
C GLU A 662 1.57 -3.27 22.08
N LYS A 663 0.63 -2.89 22.96
CA LYS A 663 0.76 -1.71 23.83
C LYS A 663 1.76 -1.89 24.98
N PHE A 664 2.22 -3.12 25.24
CA PHE A 664 3.22 -3.44 26.27
C PHE A 664 4.61 -3.74 25.70
N ILE A 665 4.82 -3.69 24.38
CA ILE A 665 6.15 -3.56 23.80
C ILE A 665 6.47 -2.07 23.76
N PRO A 666 7.33 -1.52 24.63
CA PRO A 666 7.66 -0.11 24.58
C PRO A 666 8.53 0.10 23.33
N LYS A 667 7.91 0.51 22.22
CA LYS A 667 8.62 1.38 21.28
C LYS A 667 8.83 2.68 22.04
N ASN A 668 10.07 2.95 22.45
CA ASN A 668 10.44 4.20 23.10
C ASN A 668 10.33 5.33 22.07
N TYR A 669 9.11 5.81 21.83
CA TYR A 669 8.89 7.07 21.15
C TYR A 669 9.41 8.20 22.03
N PRO A 670 9.90 9.31 21.44
CA PRO A 670 10.14 10.52 22.21
C PRO A 670 8.89 10.89 23.01
N LYS A 671 9.06 11.33 24.27
CA LYS A 671 7.92 11.76 25.09
C LYS A 671 7.22 12.95 24.42
N VAL A 672 5.95 12.77 24.07
CA VAL A 672 5.10 13.82 23.50
C VAL A 672 4.24 14.46 24.59
N LYS A 673 3.95 15.74 24.45
CA LYS A 673 3.03 16.45 25.35
C LYS A 673 1.63 15.87 25.22
N PHE A 674 0.95 15.62 26.34
CA PHE A 674 -0.46 15.24 26.29
C PHE A 674 -1.33 16.45 25.91
N ARG A 675 -2.21 16.26 24.92
CA ARG A 675 -3.29 17.19 24.58
C ARG A 675 -4.62 16.45 24.58
N ASN A 676 -5.65 17.03 25.20
CA ASN A 676 -7.02 16.54 25.09
C ASN A 676 -7.61 16.85 23.71
N GLU A 677 -8.76 16.26 23.38
CA GLU A 677 -9.40 16.38 22.06
C GLU A 677 -9.69 17.83 21.67
N MET A 678 -10.05 18.70 22.62
CA MET A 678 -10.34 20.13 22.33
C MET A 678 -9.10 20.94 21.94
N ASN A 679 -7.92 20.62 22.49
CA ASN A 679 -6.68 21.38 22.26
C ASN A 679 -5.73 20.71 21.27
N ARG A 680 -6.06 19.49 20.85
CA ARG A 680 -5.32 18.74 19.84
C ARG A 680 -5.84 19.13 18.46
N LYS A 681 -4.91 19.17 17.49
CA LYS A 681 -5.22 19.46 16.09
C LYS A 681 -4.72 18.31 15.24
N ARG A 682 -5.42 18.02 14.16
CA ARG A 682 -5.01 17.14 13.06
C ARG A 682 -4.33 17.98 11.99
N ILE A 683 -3.06 17.70 11.74
CA ILE A 683 -2.19 18.56 10.94
C ILE A 683 -1.59 17.76 9.78
N LEU A 684 -1.87 18.21 8.56
CA LEU A 684 -1.25 17.67 7.34
C LEU A 684 0.02 18.44 7.00
N ILE A 685 1.11 17.73 6.69
CA ILE A 685 2.36 18.32 6.22
C ILE A 685 2.72 17.67 4.88
N THR A 686 2.56 18.41 3.78
CA THR A 686 3.03 17.94 2.47
C THR A 686 4.52 18.20 2.33
N GLY A 687 5.30 17.26 1.79
CA GLY A 687 6.77 17.33 1.86
C GLY A 687 7.30 17.02 3.26
N GLY A 688 6.52 16.27 4.06
CA GLY A 688 6.82 15.97 5.47
C GLY A 688 8.06 15.11 5.70
N ALA A 689 8.53 14.38 4.68
CA ALA A 689 9.77 13.61 4.74
C ALA A 689 10.98 14.37 4.17
N GLY A 690 10.80 15.62 3.73
CA GLY A 690 11.86 16.53 3.33
C GLY A 690 12.65 17.12 4.51
N PHE A 691 13.67 17.93 4.20
CA PHE A 691 14.51 18.62 5.19
C PHE A 691 13.65 19.43 6.18
N VAL A 692 12.97 20.48 5.73
CA VAL A 692 12.15 21.33 6.62
C VAL A 692 10.96 20.57 7.20
N GLY A 693 10.27 19.79 6.37
CA GLY A 693 9.06 19.06 6.77
C GLY A 693 9.29 18.11 7.94
N SER A 694 10.42 17.39 7.96
CA SER A 694 10.70 16.44 9.03
C SER A 694 10.97 17.10 10.39
N HIS A 695 11.60 18.29 10.41
CA HIS A 695 11.79 19.07 11.64
C HIS A 695 10.46 19.66 12.13
N LEU A 696 9.57 20.04 11.21
CA LEU A 696 8.21 20.46 11.56
C LEU A 696 7.38 19.31 12.13
N VAL A 697 7.49 18.10 11.55
CA VAL A 697 6.89 16.87 12.09
C VAL A 697 7.35 16.66 13.53
N ASP A 698 8.66 16.68 13.80
CA ASP A 698 9.19 16.49 15.15
C ASP A 698 8.56 17.47 16.13
N ARG A 699 8.52 18.76 15.77
CA ARG A 699 8.01 19.80 16.66
C ARG A 699 6.53 19.61 16.98
N LEU A 700 5.70 19.37 15.97
CA LEU A 700 4.25 19.20 16.14
C LEU A 700 3.90 17.89 16.87
N MET A 701 4.67 16.83 16.65
CA MET A 701 4.57 15.58 17.40
C MET A 701 4.92 15.78 18.87
N LEU A 702 6.04 16.44 19.18
CA LEU A 702 6.43 16.76 20.56
C LEU A 702 5.40 17.66 21.26
N ASP A 703 4.78 18.57 20.51
CA ASP A 703 3.70 19.42 21.03
C ASP A 703 2.39 18.64 21.28
N GLY A 704 2.27 17.39 20.83
CA GLY A 704 1.14 16.50 21.14
C GLY A 704 0.01 16.47 20.11
N HIS A 705 0.25 16.98 18.90
CA HIS A 705 -0.73 16.99 17.81
C HIS A 705 -0.80 15.65 17.07
N GLU A 706 -1.84 15.47 16.26
CA GLU A 706 -1.94 14.38 15.29
C GLU A 706 -1.38 14.86 13.96
N VAL A 707 -0.34 14.18 13.45
CA VAL A 707 0.44 14.64 12.30
C VAL A 707 0.39 13.61 11.17
N ILE A 708 -0.04 14.07 10.00
CA ILE A 708 -0.03 13.29 8.75
C ILE A 708 1.08 13.86 7.86
N ALA A 709 2.13 13.08 7.61
CA ALA A 709 3.20 13.43 6.68
C ALA A 709 2.90 12.86 5.29
N LEU A 710 2.70 13.73 4.30
CA LEU A 710 2.41 13.38 2.90
C LEU A 710 3.66 13.64 2.05
N ASP A 711 4.23 12.63 1.41
CA ASP A 711 5.46 12.78 0.62
C ASP A 711 5.54 11.76 -0.53
N ASN A 712 6.17 12.11 -1.65
CA ASN A 712 6.42 11.21 -2.78
C ASN A 712 7.89 10.73 -2.85
N PHE A 713 8.72 11.14 -1.89
CA PHE A 713 10.14 10.82 -1.76
C PHE A 713 10.99 11.23 -2.98
N PHE A 714 10.55 12.21 -3.78
CA PHE A 714 11.34 12.70 -4.91
C PHE A 714 12.67 13.32 -4.46
N THR A 715 12.64 14.12 -3.40
CA THR A 715 13.84 14.66 -2.72
C THR A 715 13.86 14.39 -1.21
N GLY A 716 12.73 13.99 -0.63
CA GLY A 716 12.62 13.55 0.75
C GLY A 716 13.06 12.10 0.96
N ARG A 717 13.22 11.68 2.22
CA ARG A 717 13.62 10.30 2.57
C ARG A 717 12.85 9.82 3.79
N ARG A 718 12.39 8.57 3.77
CA ARG A 718 11.67 7.93 4.90
C ARG A 718 12.45 8.00 6.22
N ARG A 719 13.78 7.87 6.17
CA ARG A 719 14.69 7.96 7.34
C ARG A 719 14.49 9.25 8.14
N ASN A 720 14.12 10.36 7.50
CA ASN A 720 13.96 11.65 8.18
C ASN A 720 12.84 11.65 9.24
N ILE A 721 11.86 10.74 9.12
CA ILE A 721 10.66 10.67 9.97
C ILE A 721 10.45 9.29 10.60
N GLU A 722 11.39 8.36 10.42
CA GLU A 722 11.24 6.95 10.81
C GLU A 722 10.95 6.75 12.31
N ARG A 723 11.48 7.65 13.15
CA ARG A 723 11.31 7.65 14.60
C ARG A 723 9.84 7.74 15.07
N TRP A 724 8.96 8.26 14.22
CA TRP A 724 7.53 8.43 14.54
C TRP A 724 6.65 7.32 13.97
N ILE A 725 7.18 6.45 13.11
CA ILE A 725 6.39 5.43 12.43
C ILE A 725 5.82 4.43 13.45
N GLY A 726 4.49 4.34 13.47
CA GLY A 726 3.72 3.53 14.42
C GLY A 726 3.31 4.26 15.71
N HIS A 727 3.74 5.51 15.93
CA HIS A 727 3.21 6.32 17.03
C HIS A 727 1.71 6.59 16.78
N PRO A 728 0.83 6.50 17.80
CA PRO A 728 -0.62 6.63 17.61
C PRO A 728 -1.07 7.96 17.00
N ASN A 729 -0.29 9.02 17.20
CA ASN A 729 -0.56 10.35 16.66
C ASN A 729 0.14 10.64 15.30
N PHE A 730 0.80 9.66 14.67
CA PHE A 730 1.56 9.88 13.43
C PHE A 730 1.14 8.96 12.30
N GLU A 731 0.95 9.53 11.12
CA GLU A 731 0.70 8.79 9.89
C GLU A 731 1.65 9.25 8.78
N LEU A 732 2.21 8.30 8.03
CA LEU A 732 3.00 8.54 6.83
C LEU A 732 2.23 8.05 5.61
N VAL A 733 1.96 8.96 4.67
CA VAL A 733 1.24 8.67 3.44
C VAL A 733 2.16 8.92 2.24
N HIS A 734 2.43 7.86 1.48
CA HIS A 734 3.19 7.95 0.23
C HIS A 734 2.27 8.47 -0.89
N HIS A 735 2.38 9.76 -1.23
CA HIS A 735 1.46 10.40 -2.18
C HIS A 735 2.08 11.63 -2.85
N ASP A 736 1.73 11.84 -4.11
CA ASP A 736 2.12 13.01 -4.90
C ASP A 736 1.00 14.05 -4.93
N VAL A 737 1.29 15.26 -4.46
CA VAL A 737 0.30 16.35 -4.33
C VAL A 737 -0.38 16.75 -5.65
N VAL A 738 0.21 16.41 -6.80
CA VAL A 738 -0.44 16.63 -8.11
C VAL A 738 -1.74 15.82 -8.25
N ASN A 739 -1.85 14.72 -7.52
CA ASN A 739 -3.07 13.91 -7.44
C ASN A 739 -3.94 14.38 -6.26
N ALA A 740 -5.26 14.32 -6.43
CA ALA A 740 -6.20 14.65 -5.37
C ALA A 740 -5.96 13.77 -4.13
N PHE A 741 -5.97 14.39 -2.95
CA PHE A 741 -5.88 13.74 -1.66
C PHE A 741 -7.08 14.20 -0.81
N TYR A 742 -7.64 13.30 -0.02
CA TYR A 742 -8.79 13.61 0.84
C TYR A 742 -8.47 13.14 2.25
N SER A 743 -8.48 14.09 3.19
CA SER A 743 -8.36 13.82 4.62
C SER A 743 -9.11 14.91 5.40
N GLU A 744 -9.47 14.60 6.65
CA GLU A 744 -10.10 15.52 7.58
C GLU A 744 -9.04 16.08 8.52
N VAL A 745 -8.65 17.33 8.29
CA VAL A 745 -7.56 18.00 9.03
C VAL A 745 -7.96 19.43 9.38
N ASP A 746 -7.37 19.97 10.44
CA ASP A 746 -7.63 21.32 10.92
C ASP A 746 -6.62 22.32 10.35
N GLN A 747 -5.39 21.85 10.08
CA GLN A 747 -4.30 22.65 9.54
C GLN A 747 -3.53 21.91 8.44
N ILE A 748 -3.06 22.66 7.44
CA ILE A 748 -2.23 22.16 6.34
C ILE A 748 -0.97 23.01 6.23
N TYR A 749 0.20 22.40 6.43
CA TYR A 749 1.49 22.98 6.09
C TYR A 749 1.92 22.47 4.72
N HIS A 750 1.76 23.31 3.69
CA HIS A 750 2.04 22.95 2.30
C HIS A 750 3.50 23.28 1.93
N LEU A 751 4.41 22.32 2.17
CA LEU A 751 5.86 22.42 1.90
C LEU A 751 6.33 21.64 0.66
N ALA A 752 5.45 20.92 -0.04
CA ALA A 752 5.84 20.04 -1.14
C ALA A 752 6.32 20.82 -2.38
N SER A 753 7.63 20.81 -2.63
CA SER A 753 8.28 21.23 -3.88
C SER A 753 9.75 20.79 -3.83
N PRO A 754 10.39 20.41 -4.95
CA PRO A 754 11.84 20.41 -5.02
C PRO A 754 12.35 21.84 -4.75
N ALA A 755 13.41 21.98 -3.95
CA ALA A 755 13.85 23.28 -3.41
C ALA A 755 15.30 23.67 -3.77
N SER A 756 16.09 22.73 -4.31
CA SER A 756 17.46 22.99 -4.72
C SER A 756 17.54 23.19 -6.24
N PRO A 757 18.35 24.14 -6.77
CA PRO A 757 18.44 24.40 -8.20
C PRO A 757 18.69 23.18 -9.08
N PRO A 758 19.68 22.32 -8.80
CA PRO A 758 19.87 21.11 -9.59
C PRO A 758 18.63 20.21 -9.61
N HIS A 759 17.89 20.11 -8.50
CA HIS A 759 16.72 19.23 -8.37
C HIS A 759 15.45 19.79 -9.03
N TYR A 760 15.17 21.08 -8.88
CA TYR A 760 13.97 21.66 -9.50
C TYR A 760 14.15 21.89 -11.01
N MET A 761 15.39 22.10 -11.47
CA MET A 761 15.73 22.20 -12.90
C MET A 761 15.86 20.84 -13.58
N TYR A 762 16.04 19.74 -12.83
CA TYR A 762 16.11 18.38 -13.38
C TYR A 762 14.83 18.00 -14.15
N ASN A 763 13.65 18.36 -13.62
CA ASN A 763 12.38 18.18 -14.32
C ASN A 763 11.49 19.42 -14.13
N PRO A 764 11.65 20.45 -14.97
CA PRO A 764 10.97 21.74 -14.79
C PRO A 764 9.45 21.62 -14.92
N VAL A 765 8.96 20.71 -15.78
CA VAL A 765 7.52 20.44 -15.94
C VAL A 765 6.93 19.86 -14.66
N LYS A 766 7.63 18.91 -14.02
CA LYS A 766 7.18 18.33 -12.74
C LYS A 766 7.20 19.37 -11.63
N THR A 767 8.21 20.24 -11.57
CA THR A 767 8.29 21.36 -10.63
C THR A 767 7.08 22.29 -10.77
N LEU A 768 6.75 22.69 -12.00
CA LEU A 768 5.56 23.53 -12.28
C LEU A 768 4.26 22.83 -11.87
N LYS A 769 4.05 21.57 -12.27
CA LYS A 769 2.86 20.81 -11.88
C LYS A 769 2.72 20.71 -10.36
N THR A 770 3.81 20.45 -9.65
CA THR A 770 3.81 20.34 -8.19
C THR A 770 3.40 21.66 -7.54
N ASN A 771 3.97 22.79 -7.97
CA ASN A 771 3.66 24.09 -7.38
C ASN A 771 2.28 24.64 -7.80
N ILE A 772 1.75 24.27 -8.96
CA ILE A 772 0.45 24.76 -9.44
C ILE A 772 -0.68 23.80 -9.06
N LEU A 773 -0.66 22.57 -9.59
CA LEU A 773 -1.72 21.58 -9.36
C LEU A 773 -1.71 21.08 -7.91
N GLY A 774 -0.53 20.90 -7.32
CA GLY A 774 -0.40 20.54 -5.90
C GLY A 774 -1.04 21.58 -4.98
N THR A 775 -0.74 22.86 -5.22
CA THR A 775 -1.35 23.96 -4.46
C THR A 775 -2.86 24.03 -4.66
N LEU A 776 -3.36 23.86 -5.89
CA LEU A 776 -4.80 23.83 -6.17
C LEU A 776 -5.51 22.68 -5.43
N ASN A 777 -4.93 21.48 -5.41
CA ASN A 777 -5.51 20.34 -4.70
C ASN A 777 -5.56 20.58 -3.20
N MET A 778 -4.49 21.12 -2.60
CA MET A 778 -4.45 21.42 -1.16
C MET A 778 -5.41 22.55 -0.78
N LEU A 779 -5.56 23.58 -1.62
CA LEU A 779 -6.56 24.64 -1.43
C LEU A 779 -8.00 24.10 -1.55
N GLY A 780 -8.25 23.22 -2.53
CA GLY A 780 -9.54 22.55 -2.67
C GLY A 780 -9.91 21.71 -1.44
N MET A 781 -8.92 21.02 -0.86
CA MET A 781 -9.10 20.29 0.39
C MET A 781 -9.33 21.24 1.57
N ALA A 782 -8.49 22.27 1.72
CA ALA A 782 -8.61 23.27 2.79
C ALA A 782 -10.02 23.90 2.79
N ARG A 783 -10.54 24.25 1.61
CA ARG A 783 -11.91 24.74 1.45
C ARG A 783 -12.95 23.72 1.91
N ARG A 784 -12.82 22.46 1.49
CA ARG A 784 -13.77 21.38 1.78
C ARG A 784 -13.91 21.14 3.28
N VAL A 785 -12.78 21.07 3.99
CA VAL A 785 -12.76 20.73 5.43
C VAL A 785 -12.63 21.95 6.34
N LYS A 786 -12.61 23.16 5.75
CA LYS A 786 -12.37 24.44 6.45
C LYS A 786 -11.06 24.48 7.23
N ALA A 787 -10.03 23.82 6.71
CA ALA A 787 -8.69 23.84 7.31
C ALA A 787 -7.99 25.19 7.04
N ARG A 788 -7.16 25.62 7.98
CA ARG A 788 -6.20 26.69 7.75
C ARG A 788 -4.99 26.15 6.98
N ILE A 789 -4.58 26.81 5.90
CA ILE A 789 -3.46 26.39 5.08
C ILE A 789 -2.31 27.40 5.11
N LEU A 790 -1.09 26.93 5.39
CA LEU A 790 0.14 27.68 5.25
C LEU A 790 0.88 27.22 4.01
N PHE A 791 1.21 28.15 3.12
CA PHE A 791 2.05 27.89 1.96
C PHE A 791 3.49 28.29 2.21
N ALA A 792 4.41 27.34 2.01
CA ALA A 792 5.84 27.60 2.02
C ALA A 792 6.26 28.21 0.67
N SER A 793 6.15 29.53 0.59
CA SER A 793 6.74 30.34 -0.49
C SER A 793 8.26 30.49 -0.27
N SER A 794 8.92 31.31 -1.07
CA SER A 794 10.38 31.43 -1.08
C SER A 794 10.83 32.84 -1.38
N SER A 795 12.02 33.22 -0.91
CA SER A 795 12.70 34.45 -1.32
C SER A 795 12.97 34.52 -2.84
N GLU A 796 12.95 33.39 -3.56
CA GLU A 796 13.12 33.36 -5.03
C GLU A 796 12.01 34.14 -5.78
N ILE A 797 10.85 34.39 -5.16
CA ILE A 797 9.82 35.26 -5.78
C ILE A 797 10.31 36.69 -6.04
N TYR A 798 11.36 37.12 -5.32
CA TYR A 798 11.99 38.41 -5.47
C TYR A 798 13.01 38.44 -6.63
N GLY A 799 13.44 37.27 -7.12
CA GLY A 799 14.38 37.11 -8.23
C GLY A 799 15.77 37.67 -7.94
N ASP A 800 16.28 38.50 -8.86
CA ASP A 800 17.50 39.30 -8.67
C ASP A 800 17.12 40.72 -8.22
N PRO A 801 16.93 40.94 -6.90
CA PRO A 801 16.27 42.14 -6.40
C PRO A 801 17.09 43.40 -6.67
N LYS A 802 16.40 44.48 -7.04
CA LYS A 802 16.99 45.82 -7.21
C LYS A 802 16.95 46.67 -5.93
N VAL A 803 16.44 46.10 -4.84
CA VAL A 803 16.33 46.72 -3.51
C VAL A 803 16.88 45.78 -2.44
N SER A 804 17.51 46.33 -1.40
CA SER A 804 17.98 45.56 -0.23
C SER A 804 17.85 46.41 1.04
N PRO A 805 17.27 45.89 2.14
CA PRO A 805 16.69 44.55 2.29
C PRO A 805 15.40 44.35 1.46
N GLN A 806 14.99 43.10 1.26
CA GLN A 806 13.75 42.76 0.54
C GLN A 806 12.57 42.70 1.52
N SER A 807 11.69 43.71 1.46
CA SER A 807 10.41 43.71 2.20
C SER A 807 9.30 42.97 1.43
N GLU A 808 8.21 42.64 2.10
CA GLU A 808 7.07 41.95 1.47
C GLU A 808 6.33 42.81 0.44
N LEU A 809 6.56 44.12 0.43
CA LEU A 809 6.00 45.06 -0.55
C LEU A 809 6.71 45.00 -1.91
N TYR A 810 7.92 44.46 -1.98
CA TYR A 810 8.65 44.36 -3.23
C TYR A 810 8.06 43.26 -4.12
N PHE A 811 7.78 43.57 -5.39
CA PHE A 811 7.14 42.66 -6.33
C PHE A 811 8.10 41.67 -7.02
N GLY A 812 9.40 41.88 -6.89
CA GLY A 812 10.44 41.02 -7.48
C GLY A 812 10.87 41.42 -8.89
N TYR A 813 12.07 40.98 -9.28
CA TYR A 813 12.62 41.09 -10.63
C TYR A 813 13.04 39.68 -11.09
N VAL A 814 12.10 38.97 -11.72
CA VAL A 814 12.20 37.54 -12.04
C VAL A 814 12.19 37.34 -13.55
N ASN A 815 13.04 36.46 -14.05
CA ASN A 815 13.07 36.04 -15.45
C ASN A 815 12.07 34.90 -15.69
N THR A 816 10.98 35.16 -16.40
CA THR A 816 9.87 34.20 -16.62
C THR A 816 10.23 33.04 -17.55
N ILE A 817 11.28 33.18 -18.37
CA ILE A 817 11.73 32.16 -19.34
C ILE A 817 13.11 31.60 -19.02
N GLY A 818 13.74 32.08 -17.94
CA GLY A 818 15.05 31.61 -17.49
C GLY A 818 15.01 30.17 -16.96
N PRO A 819 16.17 29.51 -16.79
CA PRO A 819 16.25 28.11 -16.36
C PRO A 819 15.63 27.87 -14.96
N ARG A 820 15.57 28.92 -14.13
CA ARG A 820 15.01 28.88 -12.77
C ARG A 820 13.51 29.15 -12.72
N SER A 821 12.91 29.61 -13.82
CA SER A 821 11.53 30.10 -13.85
C SER A 821 10.50 29.05 -13.41
N CYS A 822 10.76 27.76 -13.65
CA CYS A 822 9.88 26.67 -13.26
C CYS A 822 9.59 26.64 -11.73
N TYR A 823 10.56 27.03 -10.91
CA TYR A 823 10.40 27.16 -9.46
C TYR A 823 9.91 28.56 -9.08
N ASP A 824 10.55 29.60 -9.64
CA ASP A 824 10.29 31.00 -9.28
C ASP A 824 8.85 31.41 -9.60
N GLU A 825 8.38 31.15 -10.83
CA GLU A 825 7.00 31.40 -11.25
C GLU A 825 6.02 30.45 -10.58
N GLY A 826 6.42 29.19 -10.35
CA GLY A 826 5.61 28.23 -9.61
C GLY A 826 5.23 28.74 -8.22
N LYS A 827 6.19 29.31 -7.47
CA LYS A 827 5.95 29.90 -6.16
C LYS A 827 5.13 31.19 -6.22
N ARG A 828 5.37 32.06 -7.21
CA ARG A 828 4.60 33.30 -7.43
C ARG A 828 3.13 33.04 -7.76
N VAL A 829 2.85 32.06 -8.63
CA VAL A 829 1.50 31.62 -8.94
C VAL A 829 0.85 30.97 -7.71
N GLY A 830 1.61 30.22 -6.91
CA GLY A 830 1.14 29.66 -5.63
C GLY A 830 0.59 30.73 -4.68
N GLU A 831 1.31 31.84 -4.47
CA GLU A 831 0.82 32.97 -3.65
C GLU A 831 -0.47 33.57 -4.23
N SER A 832 -0.54 33.72 -5.56
CA SER A 832 -1.71 34.26 -6.26
C SER A 832 -2.95 33.36 -6.07
N LEU A 833 -2.76 32.04 -6.15
CA LEU A 833 -3.82 31.05 -5.90
C LEU A 833 -4.34 31.14 -4.46
N LEU A 834 -3.45 31.23 -3.47
CA LEU A 834 -3.85 31.41 -2.08
C LEU A 834 -4.72 32.67 -1.91
N MET A 835 -4.26 33.81 -2.43
CA MET A 835 -5.00 35.07 -2.33
C MET A 835 -6.36 35.02 -3.03
N ALA A 836 -6.48 34.31 -4.14
CA ALA A 836 -7.76 34.11 -4.83
C ALA A 836 -8.73 33.28 -3.97
N PHE A 837 -8.29 32.17 -3.40
CA PHE A 837 -9.12 31.34 -2.50
C PHE A 837 -9.49 32.07 -1.21
N TYR A 838 -8.61 32.90 -0.67
CA TYR A 838 -8.95 33.75 0.47
C TYR A 838 -10.06 34.75 0.12
N LYS A 839 -9.91 35.49 -0.98
CA LYS A 839 -10.85 36.56 -1.37
C LYS A 839 -12.20 36.05 -1.87
N HIS A 840 -12.22 34.93 -2.59
CA HIS A 840 -13.42 34.45 -3.29
C HIS A 840 -14.06 33.20 -2.66
N GLU A 841 -13.29 32.42 -1.90
CA GLU A 841 -13.75 31.14 -1.33
C GLU A 841 -13.64 31.11 0.21
N ASN A 842 -13.24 32.24 0.83
CA ASN A 842 -13.08 32.40 2.29
C ASN A 842 -12.20 31.32 2.95
N VAL A 843 -11.18 30.83 2.25
CA VAL A 843 -10.20 29.89 2.84
C VAL A 843 -9.24 30.64 3.75
N ASP A 844 -8.99 30.11 4.95
CA ASP A 844 -8.06 30.69 5.92
C ASP A 844 -6.61 30.37 5.54
N ILE A 845 -5.83 31.38 5.12
CA ILE A 845 -4.51 31.21 4.49
C ILE A 845 -3.36 31.86 5.26
N ARG A 846 -2.16 31.29 5.16
CA ARG A 846 -0.90 31.89 5.61
C ARG A 846 0.16 31.75 4.52
N ILE A 847 0.98 32.78 4.28
CA ILE A 847 2.03 32.75 3.26
C ILE A 847 3.38 33.05 3.93
N ALA A 848 4.26 32.05 3.98
CA ALA A 848 5.62 32.19 4.50
C ALA A 848 6.60 32.36 3.33
N ARG A 849 7.27 33.51 3.23
CA ARG A 849 8.34 33.74 2.26
C ARG A 849 9.67 33.36 2.90
N ILE A 850 10.09 32.12 2.66
CA ILE A 850 11.22 31.50 3.35
C ILE A 850 12.53 31.88 2.67
N PHE A 851 13.48 32.41 3.45
CA PHE A 851 14.85 32.70 3.02
C PHE A 851 15.76 31.47 3.23
N ASN A 852 17.00 31.54 2.73
CA ASN A 852 17.91 30.40 2.72
C ASN A 852 18.08 29.82 4.14
N THR A 853 17.63 28.58 4.31
CA THR A 853 17.66 27.86 5.59
C THR A 853 18.53 26.62 5.48
N PHE A 854 19.29 26.33 6.54
CA PHE A 854 20.20 25.19 6.61
C PHE A 854 20.10 24.44 7.95
N GLY A 855 20.56 23.19 7.98
CA GLY A 855 20.54 22.36 9.18
C GLY A 855 20.71 20.86 8.90
N PRO A 856 20.64 20.03 9.95
CA PRO A 856 20.64 18.57 9.83
C PRO A 856 19.51 18.03 8.94
N ARG A 857 19.69 16.86 8.33
CA ARG A 857 18.76 16.21 7.36
C ARG A 857 18.72 16.82 5.96
N MET A 858 19.58 17.79 5.66
CA MET A 858 19.87 18.13 4.27
C MET A 858 20.56 16.95 3.58
N HIS A 859 20.24 16.72 2.31
CA HIS A 859 20.87 15.67 1.52
C HIS A 859 22.35 16.03 1.23
N ILE A 860 23.26 15.05 1.22
CA ILE A 860 24.69 15.28 0.90
C ILE A 860 24.83 15.93 -0.48
N ASN A 861 24.16 15.34 -1.47
CA ASN A 861 24.06 15.86 -2.83
C ASN A 861 22.93 16.88 -3.02
N ASP A 862 22.54 17.63 -1.98
CA ASP A 862 21.49 18.64 -2.09
C ASP A 862 21.85 19.74 -3.10
N GLY A 863 23.14 20.07 -3.25
CA GLY A 863 23.61 21.00 -4.28
C GLY A 863 23.54 22.49 -3.92
N ARG A 864 22.99 22.85 -2.75
CA ARG A 864 23.05 24.23 -2.22
C ARG A 864 24.42 24.54 -1.61
N VAL A 865 24.72 25.84 -1.50
CA VAL A 865 26.04 26.34 -1.07
C VAL A 865 26.50 25.81 0.29
N VAL A 866 25.60 25.72 1.28
CA VAL A 866 25.95 25.26 2.64
C VAL A 866 26.35 23.80 2.64
N SER A 867 25.54 22.92 2.02
CA SER A 867 25.87 21.50 1.93
C SER A 867 27.15 21.27 1.14
N ASN A 868 27.29 21.90 -0.03
CA ASN A 868 28.47 21.70 -0.89
C ASN A 868 29.76 22.14 -0.20
N PHE A 869 29.79 23.31 0.45
CA PHE A 869 31.01 23.79 1.10
C PHE A 869 31.40 22.90 2.28
N ILE A 870 30.43 22.45 3.07
CA ILE A 870 30.69 21.54 4.19
C ILE A 870 31.20 20.19 3.67
N THR A 871 30.52 19.56 2.70
CA THR A 871 30.91 18.24 2.20
C THR A 871 32.24 18.28 1.47
N GLN A 872 32.47 19.27 0.59
CA GLN A 872 33.75 19.47 -0.09
C GLN A 872 34.89 19.65 0.92
N SER A 873 34.68 20.50 1.94
CA SER A 873 35.70 20.74 2.96
C SER A 873 35.94 19.53 3.86
N LEU A 874 34.91 18.75 4.22
CA LEU A 874 35.06 17.52 5.00
C LEU A 874 35.76 16.40 4.23
N GLN A 875 35.60 16.35 2.91
CA GLN A 875 36.23 15.37 2.03
C GLN A 875 37.61 15.80 1.53
N GLY A 876 38.09 17.00 1.91
CA GLY A 876 39.36 17.55 1.43
C GLY A 876 39.34 17.99 -0.04
N MET A 877 38.16 18.06 -0.66
CA MET A 877 37.98 18.53 -2.03
C MET A 877 38.03 20.06 -2.10
N PRO A 878 38.34 20.66 -3.27
CA PRO A 878 38.27 22.10 -3.45
C PRO A 878 36.87 22.68 -3.20
N ILE A 879 36.79 23.77 -2.43
CA ILE A 879 35.54 24.51 -2.20
C ILE A 879 35.24 25.34 -3.44
N THR A 880 34.11 25.06 -4.09
CA THR A 880 33.78 25.63 -5.40
C THR A 880 32.93 26.89 -5.29
N VAL A 881 33.53 28.06 -5.50
CA VAL A 881 32.82 29.34 -5.55
C VAL A 881 32.47 29.68 -7.00
N TYR A 882 31.18 29.89 -7.29
CA TYR A 882 30.73 30.33 -8.61
C TYR A 882 30.89 31.85 -8.74
N GLY A 883 31.63 32.30 -9.76
CA GLY A 883 32.02 33.70 -9.93
C GLY A 883 33.10 34.15 -8.96
N ASN A 884 33.13 35.45 -8.64
CA ASN A 884 34.11 36.04 -7.73
C ASN A 884 33.76 35.87 -6.23
N GLY A 885 32.55 35.41 -5.91
CA GLY A 885 32.09 35.18 -4.54
C GLY A 885 31.60 36.42 -3.79
N ASN A 886 31.50 37.57 -4.48
CA ASN A 886 31.04 38.84 -3.88
C ASN A 886 29.52 38.91 -3.72
N GLN A 887 28.77 38.01 -4.36
CA GLN A 887 27.33 37.90 -4.15
C GLN A 887 27.04 37.51 -2.69
N THR A 888 25.94 38.03 -2.15
CA THR A 888 25.63 37.90 -0.72
C THR A 888 24.39 37.06 -0.47
N ARG A 889 24.38 36.34 0.66
CA ARG A 889 23.23 35.55 1.12
C ARG A 889 23.07 35.71 2.63
N SER A 890 21.84 35.56 3.08
CA SER A 890 21.45 35.41 4.48
C SER A 890 21.20 33.95 4.78
N PHE A 891 21.64 33.44 5.94
CA PHE A 891 21.51 32.03 6.30
C PHE A 891 20.76 31.89 7.64
N GLN A 892 19.63 31.20 7.60
CA GLN A 892 18.81 30.92 8.77
C GLN A 892 18.99 29.47 9.24
N TYR A 893 19.06 29.25 10.54
CA TYR A 893 19.08 27.89 11.09
C TYR A 893 17.67 27.29 11.17
N ILE A 894 17.57 25.98 10.94
CA ILE A 894 16.29 25.29 10.77
C ILE A 894 15.31 25.44 11.94
N SER A 895 15.78 25.46 13.18
CA SER A 895 14.87 25.59 14.34
C SER A 895 14.16 26.95 14.40
N ASP A 896 14.81 28.02 13.94
CA ASP A 896 14.21 29.35 13.87
C ASP A 896 13.11 29.37 12.81
N LEU A 897 13.34 28.73 11.65
CA LEU A 897 12.33 28.59 10.61
C LEU A 897 11.10 27.83 11.14
N ILE A 898 11.29 26.69 11.81
CA ILE A 898 10.17 25.91 12.38
C ILE A 898 9.34 26.75 13.35
N THR A 899 10.01 27.52 14.22
CA THR A 899 9.33 28.41 15.16
C THR A 899 8.54 29.49 14.41
N GLY A 900 9.13 30.10 13.38
CA GLY A 900 8.46 31.11 12.56
C GLY A 900 7.23 30.58 11.82
N LEU A 901 7.32 29.37 11.25
CA LEU A 901 6.19 28.72 10.56
C LEU A 901 5.03 28.42 11.50
N ILE A 902 5.32 27.96 12.72
CA ILE A 902 4.29 27.68 13.73
C ILE A 902 3.67 29.00 14.21
N SER A 903 4.47 30.02 14.53
CA SER A 903 3.95 31.35 14.91
C SER A 903 3.07 31.95 13.82
N LEU A 904 3.47 31.83 12.54
CA LEU A 904 2.65 32.31 11.43
C LEU A 904 1.33 31.53 11.29
N MET A 905 1.36 30.21 11.42
CA MET A 905 0.15 29.38 11.39
C MET A 905 -0.86 29.78 12.47
N GLU A 906 -0.39 30.06 13.69
CA GLU A 906 -1.24 30.42 14.82
C GLU A 906 -1.67 31.89 14.82
N SER A 907 -0.98 32.75 14.08
CA SER A 907 -1.34 34.17 13.95
C SER A 907 -2.65 34.39 13.19
N ASN A 908 -3.16 35.63 13.21
CA ASN A 908 -4.34 36.06 12.45
C ASN A 908 -4.00 36.78 11.13
N THR A 909 -2.72 36.96 10.78
CA THR A 909 -2.36 37.64 9.52
C THR A 909 -2.54 36.73 8.33
N THR A 910 -3.18 37.23 7.27
CA THR A 910 -3.29 36.55 5.97
C THR A 910 -2.30 37.11 4.93
N LEU A 911 -1.62 38.21 5.27
CA LEU A 911 -0.59 38.81 4.43
C LEU A 911 0.69 37.95 4.40
N PRO A 912 1.47 37.97 3.30
CA PRO A 912 2.77 37.33 3.26
C PRO A 912 3.70 37.85 4.35
N VAL A 913 4.51 36.96 4.93
CA VAL A 913 5.52 37.31 5.95
C VAL A 913 6.86 36.68 5.57
N ASN A 914 7.91 37.51 5.59
CA ASN A 914 9.28 37.05 5.45
C ASN A 914 9.74 36.29 6.70
N ILE A 915 10.29 35.09 6.50
CA ILE A 915 10.89 34.29 7.56
C ILE A 915 12.33 34.00 7.15
N GLY A 916 13.29 34.61 7.84
CA GLY A 916 14.70 34.60 7.49
C GLY A 916 15.58 35.24 8.55
N ASN A 917 16.91 35.17 8.35
CA ASN A 917 17.89 35.86 9.18
C ASN A 917 18.37 37.14 8.46
N PRO A 918 18.29 38.34 9.05
CA PRO A 918 18.75 39.58 8.41
C PRO A 918 20.28 39.72 8.34
N GLU A 919 21.05 38.83 8.98
CA GLU A 919 22.51 38.74 8.85
C GLU A 919 22.91 38.29 7.45
N GLU A 920 23.79 39.04 6.81
CA GLU A 920 24.20 38.86 5.42
C GLU A 920 25.71 38.64 5.32
N TYR A 921 26.12 37.68 4.49
CA TYR A 921 27.52 37.33 4.26
C TYR A 921 27.78 37.20 2.77
N SER A 922 28.98 37.56 2.31
CA SER A 922 29.42 37.18 0.95
C SER A 922 29.67 35.67 0.87
N ILE A 923 29.49 35.09 -0.32
CA ILE A 923 29.76 33.66 -0.53
C ILE A 923 31.23 33.33 -0.25
N LEU A 924 32.16 34.25 -0.55
CA LEU A 924 33.58 34.07 -0.26
C LEU A 924 33.88 34.08 1.25
N GLU A 925 33.30 35.01 2.01
CA GLU A 925 33.43 35.01 3.48
C GLU A 925 32.85 33.73 4.07
N PHE A 926 31.67 33.32 3.59
CA PHE A 926 31.03 32.09 4.05
C PHE A 926 31.90 30.84 3.77
N ALA A 927 32.52 30.75 2.59
CA ALA A 927 33.46 29.68 2.26
C ALA A 927 34.66 29.63 3.22
N LYS A 928 35.23 30.79 3.58
CA LYS A 928 36.33 30.89 4.55
C LYS A 928 35.89 30.46 5.94
N ILE A 929 34.69 30.87 6.38
CA ILE A 929 34.13 30.47 7.69
C ILE A 929 33.98 28.95 7.75
N VAL A 930 33.34 28.32 6.76
CA VAL A 930 33.16 26.86 6.71
C VAL A 930 34.50 26.13 6.73
N LYS A 931 35.47 26.58 5.92
CA LYS A 931 36.83 26.02 5.90
C LYS A 931 37.50 26.08 7.27
N ASN A 932 37.43 27.23 7.93
CA ASN A 932 38.06 27.45 9.24
C ASN A 932 37.40 26.59 10.34
N LEU A 933 36.07 26.47 10.34
CA LEU A 933 35.34 25.66 11.32
C LEU A 933 35.63 24.15 11.18
N ILE A 934 35.93 23.68 9.96
CA ILE A 934 36.26 22.27 9.71
C ILE A 934 37.75 21.99 9.98
N GLY A 935 38.63 22.97 9.80
CA GLY A 935 40.07 22.83 10.03
C GLY A 935 40.83 22.12 8.89
N GLY A 936 40.25 22.03 7.70
CA GLY A 936 40.81 21.31 6.54
C GLY A 936 41.72 22.15 5.63
N SER A 937 42.51 21.48 4.77
CA SER A 937 43.42 22.12 3.81
C SER A 937 42.79 22.46 2.45
N SER A 938 41.48 22.25 2.28
CA SER A 938 40.75 22.47 1.03
C SER A 938 41.02 23.85 0.42
N LYS A 939 41.42 23.88 -0.87
CA LYS A 939 41.61 25.12 -1.63
C LYS A 939 40.25 25.70 -2.02
N ILE A 940 40.11 27.03 -2.00
CA ILE A 940 38.94 27.70 -2.56
C ILE A 940 39.24 27.96 -4.04
N ILE A 941 38.38 27.51 -4.93
CA ILE A 941 38.50 27.68 -6.38
C ILE A 941 37.33 28.49 -6.93
N HIS A 942 37.58 29.26 -7.98
CA HIS A 942 36.57 30.06 -8.67
C HIS A 942 36.19 29.38 -9.99
N THR A 943 34.88 29.28 -10.24
CA THR A 943 34.30 28.71 -11.46
C THR A 943 33.36 29.71 -12.13
N GLU A 944 32.82 29.37 -13.30
CA GLU A 944 31.92 30.26 -14.03
C GLU A 944 30.68 30.64 -13.20
N LYS A 945 30.14 31.83 -13.45
CA LYS A 945 28.92 32.29 -12.78
C LYS A 945 27.74 31.45 -13.24
N MET A 946 26.85 31.10 -12.31
CA MET A 946 25.57 30.50 -12.66
C MET A 946 24.66 31.54 -13.32
N THR A 947 23.99 31.15 -14.41
CA THR A 947 22.98 31.96 -15.08
C THR A 947 21.84 32.30 -14.12
N ASP A 948 21.41 33.56 -14.12
CA ASP A 948 20.33 34.11 -13.29
C ASP A 948 20.51 33.90 -11.77
N ASP A 949 21.75 33.77 -11.27
CA ASP A 949 22.02 33.72 -9.82
C ASP A 949 21.86 35.12 -9.19
N PRO A 950 20.98 35.28 -8.18
CA PRO A 950 20.73 36.59 -7.58
C PRO A 950 21.97 37.20 -6.93
N GLN A 951 22.19 38.50 -7.07
CA GLN A 951 23.43 39.12 -6.56
C GLN A 951 23.38 39.42 -5.06
N LYS A 952 22.20 39.75 -4.51
CA LYS A 952 22.01 40.09 -3.09
C LYS A 952 20.73 39.49 -2.54
N ARG A 953 20.74 39.09 -1.27
CA ARG A 953 19.55 38.53 -0.60
C ARG A 953 19.60 38.70 0.92
N ARG A 954 18.77 39.60 1.41
CA ARG A 954 18.65 39.98 2.82
C ARG A 954 17.18 40.26 3.17
N PRO A 955 16.55 39.48 4.06
CA PRO A 955 15.16 39.68 4.43
C PRO A 955 15.00 40.95 5.27
N ASP A 956 13.95 41.72 4.98
CA ASP A 956 13.35 42.60 5.98
C ASP A 956 12.34 41.76 6.78
N ILE A 957 12.54 41.65 8.10
CA ILE A 957 11.71 40.84 9.01
C ILE A 957 10.85 41.70 9.93
N THR A 958 10.68 42.99 9.64
CA THR A 958 9.88 43.93 10.46
C THR A 958 8.47 43.39 10.70
N ARG A 959 7.80 42.88 9.65
CA ARG A 959 6.46 42.29 9.76
C ARG A 959 6.43 41.04 10.64
N ALA A 960 7.46 40.20 10.60
CA ALA A 960 7.51 39.01 11.44
C ALA A 960 7.69 39.37 12.93
N LYS A 961 8.49 40.41 13.22
CA LYS A 961 8.63 40.95 14.58
C LYS A 961 7.31 41.53 15.09
N GLU A 962 6.65 42.36 14.29
CA GLU A 962 5.43 43.04 14.69
C GLU A 962 4.22 42.11 14.80
N PHE A 963 4.01 41.23 13.82
CA PHE A 963 2.78 40.43 13.74
C PHE A 963 2.89 39.09 14.46
N LEU A 964 4.11 38.54 14.57
CA LEU A 964 4.34 37.20 15.13
C LEU A 964 5.13 37.23 16.44
N GLY A 965 5.71 38.38 16.82
CA GLY A 965 6.68 38.45 17.92
C GLY A 965 7.89 37.56 17.68
N TRP A 966 8.26 37.34 16.41
CA TRP A 966 9.27 36.37 16.01
C TRP A 966 10.51 37.05 15.43
N GLU A 967 11.68 36.56 15.84
CA GLU A 967 12.98 36.84 15.24
C GLU A 967 13.90 35.61 15.43
N PRO A 968 14.88 35.38 14.55
CA PRO A 968 15.80 34.26 14.68
C PRO A 968 16.69 34.41 15.92
N LYS A 969 16.93 33.31 16.64
CA LYS A 969 17.71 33.31 17.88
C LYS A 969 19.03 32.55 17.77
N VAL A 970 19.17 31.66 16.80
CA VAL A 970 20.37 30.83 16.66
C VAL A 970 21.38 31.55 15.79
N GLN A 971 22.57 31.79 16.34
CA GLN A 971 23.68 32.38 15.59
C GLN A 971 24.13 31.43 14.47
N MET A 972 24.54 32.00 13.33
CA MET A 972 24.94 31.23 12.15
C MET A 972 26.06 30.22 12.44
N ILE A 973 27.07 30.61 13.24
CA ILE A 973 28.20 29.75 13.63
C ILE A 973 27.72 28.54 14.45
N GLU A 974 26.82 28.74 15.42
CA GLU A 974 26.26 27.67 16.24
C GLU A 974 25.48 26.67 15.37
N GLY A 975 24.66 27.18 14.44
CA GLY A 975 23.93 26.35 13.49
C GLY A 975 24.87 25.55 12.58
N LEU A 976 25.99 26.14 12.15
CA LEU A 976 27.00 25.48 11.31
C LEU A 976 27.65 24.31 12.03
N HIS A 977 28.04 24.45 13.31
CA HIS A 977 28.61 23.35 14.08
C HIS A 977 27.72 22.11 14.08
N LYS A 978 26.43 22.27 14.40
CA LYS A 978 25.43 21.18 14.40
C LYS A 978 25.26 20.56 13.02
N THR A 979 25.34 21.38 11.97
CA THR A 979 25.18 20.93 10.58
C THR A 979 26.42 20.17 10.09
N ILE A 980 27.62 20.64 10.45
CA ILE A 980 28.89 19.97 10.17
C ILE A 980 28.93 18.60 10.85
N GLU A 981 28.53 18.52 12.12
CA GLU A 981 28.46 17.25 12.86
C GLU A 981 27.52 16.25 12.18
N TYR A 982 26.34 16.70 11.75
CA TYR A 982 25.42 15.87 10.97
C TYR A 982 26.07 15.34 9.68
N PHE A 983 26.72 16.19 8.88
CA PHE A 983 27.37 15.76 7.64
C PHE A 983 28.59 14.87 7.87
N LYS A 984 29.32 15.03 8.98
CA LYS A 984 30.39 14.09 9.39
C LYS A 984 29.82 12.69 9.59
N GLY A 985 28.75 12.56 10.39
CA GLY A 985 28.09 11.28 10.62
C GLY A 985 27.51 10.66 9.34
N GLU A 986 26.94 11.47 8.45
CA GLU A 986 26.45 11.01 7.14
C GLU A 986 27.58 10.46 6.24
N LEU A 987 28.71 11.16 6.17
CA LEU A 987 29.86 10.72 5.38
C LEU A 987 30.53 9.48 5.98
N GLU A 988 30.53 9.34 7.31
CA GLU A 988 30.99 8.13 7.98
C GLU A 988 30.09 6.94 7.67
N GLN A 989 28.76 7.12 7.70
CA GLN A 989 27.81 6.09 7.27
C GLN A 989 27.96 5.74 5.78
N GLU A 990 28.16 6.72 4.90
CA GLU A 990 28.39 6.48 3.47
C GLU A 990 29.70 5.74 3.23
N LYS A 991 30.77 6.07 3.96
CA LYS A 991 32.02 5.29 3.96
C LYS A 991 31.82 3.87 4.48
N LEU A 992 31.01 3.65 5.51
CA LEU A 992 30.69 2.32 6.04
C LEU A 992 29.81 1.48 5.10
N LEU A 993 29.04 2.12 4.21
CA LEU A 993 28.21 1.45 3.20
C LEU A 993 28.99 1.18 1.91
N ASN A 994 29.93 2.07 1.53
CA ASN A 994 30.76 1.94 0.33
C ASN A 994 32.03 1.11 0.56
N ASN A 995 32.54 1.04 1.80
CA ASN A 995 33.59 0.10 2.22
C ASN A 995 32.96 -1.19 2.69
#